data_AF-V5ESV1-F1
#
_entry.id   AF-V5ESV1-F1
#
_cell.length_a   1.000
_cell.length_b   1.000
_cell.length_c   1.000
_cell.angle_alpha   90.00
_cell.angle_beta   90.00
_cell.angle_gamma   90.00
#
_symmetry.space_group_name_H-M   'P 1'
#
loop_
_entity.id
_entity.type
_entity.pdbx_description
1 polymer ?
#
loop_
_entity_poly.entity_id
_entity_poly.type
_entity_poly.pdbx_seq_one_letter_code
_entity_poly.pdbx_strand_id
1 'polypeptide(L)'
;MPMLLDIQRKLFAKSERVKSLDFHPTEPWLLAGLYSGSVNIWNYETGAIVKTFEVTNVPVRCVKFIARKNWFVAGSDDFQLRAFNYNTHEKVISFEAHPDYIRCLAVHPTGSYVITGSDDMTIKMWDWDKNWRLMQTFEGHTHYIMNLCFNPKDSNTFASSSLDRTVKVWTLGTSVANFTLDAHDKGVNYVEYFHGGDKPYMLTVGDDRTVKVWDYLSKSCVQTLTGHTSNVSFAVFHPSLPLIISGSEDGTVKLWHSNTYRLESTLDYGLERVWCVAYKRNGNDVAIGYDEGAVVIKLGKEEPSVSMDAAGKVVWARNSEVLSANVGATAEETVPDGQRLPVTVREMGTTEVYPQLLQHSPNGRFVTVCGDGEYIIYTALAWRNKAFGSGLGFAWAGDSNTYAVQEGGSKLKVFRNFKERPGLITLAYNIEAVAGGALLAVLGSGFVCFYDWETGALVRRVDVEAKAVHWSTTGELVAVVCDDSFYILRFDREAYAAHLDSGADVEDEGVETAFEVVTEVSESVRTAKWTGECFLYTNSTNRLQYLVGEQTHTITHSDNEIFLLGYIPQHGRVYVVNKDLAIFSYSLSLALVEYQTAILRGDLDAAAELLEQVPADQRNRVARFLETQDLKDLALDVSTDPEHRFDLAISLDNFDTALEIARSGPQVGSESRWRTIGDKALARWNVALAKECFEKAQDLSSMLLVATSTNDRELLTRLAQLATEKGSTNVAFAAYLSLSDVDSCIEVLEKAGRHSEAALFARTYAPSRVSEIVSKWRGELESTNRHKQNEIAASIADPAMNEAAFEEGWKSSLAKEKEVRGKAPKKVNGVASPPDKDFTMTDLFKASDSGLLLVFMEPGPSVSLEEFHEWYDTEHVPLRIHRFPTFRSATRYEVTSTALHPASGTAEVPIAPKSTWGAFYTISSNVVFGEEAYTSLRSQRSEREAELFTRLAIVDRRIYRLDYDSDTDANIKVERKKLGLNVQTQADTPGYLVTNSVDVVEEMQEEYNRWFAEEHVPMLAQVKGWRRSRRFTLIDNGVNGKEAKKGDAEGVPRCLGLHEYDQSGIEQTPEYKRACDTPWRTKVIGPDGRNIVRRERKTCELYRAWDPVAAIEAEGQK
;
A
#
# COMPACT_ATOMS: atom_id res chain seq x y z
N MET A 1 45.06 -2.15 2.15
CA MET A 1 44.48 -0.80 1.93
C MET A 1 43.59 -0.43 3.12
N PRO A 2 43.23 0.84 3.36
CA PRO A 2 42.21 1.20 4.35
C PRO A 2 40.89 0.49 4.03
N MET A 3 40.11 0.15 5.05
CA MET A 3 38.81 -0.50 4.89
C MET A 3 37.88 0.48 4.16
N LEU A 4 37.38 0.10 2.97
CA LEU A 4 36.37 0.87 2.25
C LEU A 4 35.04 0.76 3.02
N LEU A 5 34.78 1.76 3.85
CA LEU A 5 33.54 1.92 4.58
C LEU A 5 32.65 2.91 3.83
N ASP A 6 31.48 2.44 3.39
CA ASP A 6 30.42 3.33 2.95
C ASP A 6 29.81 4.01 4.19
N ILE A 7 30.01 5.32 4.34
CA ILE A 7 29.55 6.08 5.50
C ILE A 7 28.42 6.98 5.04
N GLN A 8 27.18 6.60 5.38
CA GLN A 8 25.99 7.35 5.00
C GLN A 8 25.47 8.13 6.20
N ARG A 9 25.16 9.41 5.99
CA ARG A 9 24.60 10.26 7.05
C ARG A 9 23.07 10.17 7.02
N LYS A 10 22.47 9.64 8.08
CA LYS A 10 21.01 9.53 8.24
C LYS A 10 20.39 10.78 8.88
N LEU A 11 20.98 11.25 9.98
CA LEU A 11 20.49 12.44 10.70
C LEU A 11 21.60 13.49 10.79
N PHE A 12 21.23 14.74 10.54
CA PHE A 12 22.04 15.92 10.86
C PHE A 12 21.13 16.95 11.52
N ALA A 13 21.11 16.95 12.85
CA ALA A 13 20.22 17.78 13.64
C ALA A 13 21.02 18.82 14.41
N LYS A 14 20.78 20.10 14.12
CA LYS A 14 21.33 21.19 14.93
C LYS A 14 20.47 21.38 16.18
N SER A 15 21.11 21.40 17.33
CA SER A 15 20.48 21.71 18.61
C SER A 15 21.51 22.35 19.54
N GLU A 16 21.11 22.63 20.77
CA GLU A 16 22.09 22.89 21.82
C GLU A 16 22.95 21.65 22.10
N ARG A 17 24.00 21.84 22.90
CA ARG A 17 24.97 20.82 23.28
C ARG A 17 24.31 19.55 23.78
N VAL A 18 24.60 18.44 23.10
CA VAL A 18 24.10 17.11 23.46
C VAL A 18 25.12 16.44 24.36
N LYS A 19 24.69 16.03 25.55
CA LYS A 19 25.58 15.39 26.55
C LYS A 19 25.43 13.88 26.61
N SER A 20 24.29 13.34 26.20
CA SER A 20 24.05 11.90 26.17
C SER A 20 23.08 11.53 25.07
N LEU A 21 23.33 10.36 24.48
CA LEU A 21 22.54 9.75 23.43
C LEU A 21 22.18 8.31 23.78
N ASP A 22 21.04 7.85 23.28
CA ASP A 22 20.67 6.44 23.32
C ASP A 22 19.73 6.08 22.17
N PHE A 23 19.91 4.89 21.60
CA PHE A 23 19.01 4.37 20.57
C PHE A 23 17.85 3.60 21.21
N HIS A 24 16.65 3.75 20.66
CA HIS A 24 15.59 2.81 20.93
C HIS A 24 15.92 1.46 20.26
N PRO A 25 15.71 0.31 20.95
CA PRO A 25 16.11 -0.99 20.41
C PRO A 25 15.33 -1.41 19.17
N THR A 26 14.05 -1.01 19.05
CA THR A 26 13.15 -1.44 17.96
C THR A 26 12.68 -0.31 17.06
N GLU A 27 12.55 0.91 17.60
CA GLU A 27 11.98 2.05 16.88
C GLU A 27 13.14 2.84 16.28
N PRO A 28 12.96 3.55 15.16
CA PRO A 28 13.98 4.41 14.58
C PRO A 28 14.15 5.72 15.37
N TRP A 29 14.22 5.63 16.71
CA TRP A 29 14.28 6.75 17.63
C TRP A 29 15.65 6.91 18.28
N LEU A 30 16.09 8.16 18.36
CA LEU A 30 17.27 8.60 19.07
C LEU A 30 16.88 9.53 20.21
N LEU A 31 17.20 9.14 21.44
CA LEU A 31 17.07 9.97 22.63
C LEU A 31 18.30 10.86 22.77
N ALA A 32 18.10 12.15 23.01
CA ALA A 32 19.16 13.14 23.19
C ALA A 32 18.92 13.98 24.44
N GLY A 33 19.83 13.88 25.42
CA GLY A 33 19.86 14.75 26.60
C GLY A 33 20.67 16.01 26.33
N LEU A 34 20.02 17.18 26.47
CA LEU A 34 20.61 18.48 26.15
C LEU A 34 21.14 19.20 27.38
N TYR A 35 22.10 20.09 27.14
CA TYR A 35 22.68 20.95 28.16
C TYR A 35 21.71 22.02 28.71
N SER A 36 20.64 22.37 27.98
CA SER A 36 19.53 23.22 28.48
C SER A 36 18.74 22.59 29.62
N GLY A 37 18.75 21.26 29.71
CA GLY A 37 17.88 20.50 30.59
C GLY A 37 16.66 19.89 29.91
N SER A 38 16.56 20.00 28.59
CA SER A 38 15.55 19.31 27.78
C SER A 38 16.06 17.97 27.26
N VAL A 39 15.14 17.05 26.98
CA VAL A 39 15.40 15.76 26.35
C VAL A 39 14.55 15.64 25.08
N ASN A 40 15.20 15.40 23.95
CA ASN A 40 14.53 15.25 22.65
C ASN A 40 14.55 13.79 22.20
N ILE A 41 13.47 13.34 21.60
CA ILE A 41 13.37 12.07 20.88
C ILE A 41 13.24 12.40 19.40
N TRP A 42 14.26 12.04 18.63
CA TRP A 42 14.32 12.23 17.18
C TRP A 42 13.98 10.93 16.47
N ASN A 43 13.19 10.99 15.40
CA ASN A 43 13.17 9.91 14.43
C ASN A 43 14.34 10.16 13.46
N TYR A 44 15.36 9.32 13.53
CA TYR A 44 16.61 9.54 12.80
C TYR A 44 16.55 9.12 11.32
N GLU A 45 15.46 8.49 10.89
CA GLU A 45 15.22 8.15 9.48
C GLU A 45 14.46 9.26 8.75
N THR A 46 13.46 9.84 9.41
CA THR A 46 12.68 10.98 8.85
C THR A 46 13.30 12.34 9.15
N GLY A 47 14.19 12.43 10.14
CA GLY A 47 14.76 13.68 10.63
C GLY A 47 13.86 14.51 11.55
N ALA A 48 12.61 14.06 11.79
CA ALA A 48 11.64 14.79 12.59
C ALA A 48 11.85 14.60 14.10
N ILE A 49 11.57 15.64 14.89
CA ILE A 49 11.46 15.51 16.35
C ILE A 49 10.12 14.86 16.65
N VAL A 50 10.15 13.69 17.29
CA VAL A 50 8.95 12.97 17.73
C VAL A 50 8.37 13.64 18.97
N LYS A 51 9.21 13.86 19.99
CA LYS A 51 8.81 14.43 21.29
C LYS A 51 9.95 15.25 21.91
N THR A 52 9.57 16.28 22.66
CA THR A 52 10.47 17.10 23.48
C THR A 52 9.96 17.11 24.92
N PHE A 53 10.87 16.84 25.86
CA PHE A 53 10.60 16.81 27.29
C PHE A 53 11.42 17.90 27.97
N GLU A 54 10.76 18.87 28.59
CA GLU A 54 11.41 19.83 29.48
C GLU A 54 11.58 19.19 30.86
N VAL A 55 12.75 18.60 31.10
CA VAL A 55 13.02 17.84 32.33
C VAL A 55 13.40 18.80 33.46
N THR A 56 14.32 19.73 33.19
CA THR A 56 14.81 20.73 34.15
C THR A 56 15.35 21.97 33.43
N ASN A 57 15.79 22.98 34.19
CA ASN A 57 16.50 24.16 33.70
C ASN A 57 18.04 24.03 33.84
N VAL A 58 18.54 22.84 34.17
CA VAL A 58 19.97 22.56 34.34
C VAL A 58 20.37 21.40 33.42
N PRO A 59 21.66 21.23 33.10
CA PRO A 59 22.08 20.21 32.15
C PRO A 59 21.61 18.79 32.51
N VAL A 60 21.03 18.10 31.52
CA VAL A 60 20.79 16.65 31.60
C VAL A 60 22.01 15.96 31.01
N ARG A 61 22.81 15.32 31.86
CA ARG A 61 24.09 14.73 31.46
C ARG A 61 23.97 13.32 30.94
N CYS A 62 23.00 12.56 31.41
CA CYS A 62 22.85 11.16 31.05
C CYS A 62 21.37 10.81 30.82
N VAL A 63 21.10 10.10 29.71
CA VAL A 63 19.77 9.59 29.36
C VAL A 63 19.88 8.17 28.84
N LYS A 64 18.92 7.30 29.19
CA LYS A 64 18.82 5.93 28.67
C LYS A 64 17.38 5.49 28.51
N PHE A 65 17.09 4.74 27.45
CA PHE A 65 15.82 4.08 27.26
C PHE A 65 15.69 2.84 28.16
N ILE A 66 14.46 2.62 28.64
CA ILE A 66 13.98 1.37 29.20
C ILE A 66 12.77 0.95 28.37
N ALA A 67 13.04 0.47 27.15
CA ALA A 67 12.00 0.06 26.20
C ALA A 67 11.02 -0.98 26.78
N ARG A 68 11.51 -1.87 27.67
CA ARG A 68 10.71 -2.88 28.38
C ARG A 68 9.54 -2.32 29.20
N LYS A 69 9.62 -1.07 29.63
CA LYS A 69 8.58 -0.39 30.41
C LYS A 69 7.99 0.81 29.66
N ASN A 70 8.41 1.03 28.42
CA ASN A 70 8.15 2.25 27.67
C ASN A 70 8.62 3.54 28.35
N TRP A 71 9.76 3.49 29.05
CA TRP A 71 10.32 4.63 29.78
C TRP A 71 11.63 5.11 29.20
N PHE A 72 12.00 6.35 29.52
CA PHE A 72 13.39 6.77 29.56
C PHE A 72 13.73 7.31 30.95
N VAL A 73 15.01 7.23 31.31
CA VAL A 73 15.55 7.73 32.56
C VAL A 73 16.55 8.83 32.24
N ALA A 74 16.51 9.92 33.01
CA ALA A 74 17.38 11.07 32.87
C ALA A 74 18.00 11.43 34.22
N GLY A 75 19.32 11.67 34.22
CA GLY A 75 20.08 12.24 35.33
C GLY A 75 20.58 13.64 34.99
N SER A 76 20.38 14.57 35.91
CA SER A 76 20.66 16.01 35.72
C SER A 76 21.55 16.60 36.81
N ASP A 77 22.02 17.82 36.57
CA ASP A 77 22.89 18.58 37.48
C ASP A 77 22.17 19.09 38.75
N ASP A 78 20.84 18.93 38.86
CA ASP A 78 20.09 19.17 40.10
C ASP A 78 20.05 17.93 41.01
N PHE A 79 20.91 16.96 40.74
CA PHE A 79 21.12 15.74 41.51
C PHE A 79 19.93 14.75 41.50
N GLN A 80 18.92 15.03 40.69
CA GLN A 80 17.74 14.20 40.58
C GLN A 80 17.83 13.17 39.46
N LEU A 81 17.30 11.99 39.74
CA LEU A 81 16.99 10.97 38.75
C LEU A 81 15.50 11.01 38.45
N ARG A 82 15.15 11.10 37.17
CA ARG A 82 13.77 11.14 36.69
C ARG A 82 13.50 10.06 35.68
N ALA A 83 12.33 9.43 35.76
CA ALA A 83 11.86 8.52 34.72
C ALA A 83 10.54 9.04 34.13
N PHE A 84 10.43 8.98 32.82
CA PHE A 84 9.25 9.41 32.08
C PHE A 84 8.79 8.29 31.16
N ASN A 85 7.47 8.18 30.98
CA ASN A 85 6.89 7.35 29.95
C ASN A 85 6.92 8.12 28.63
N TYR A 86 7.69 7.62 27.65
CA TYR A 86 7.83 8.32 26.38
C TYR A 86 6.59 8.24 25.49
N ASN A 87 5.62 7.36 25.77
CA ASN A 87 4.36 7.29 25.05
C ASN A 87 3.33 8.31 25.60
N THR A 88 3.14 8.35 26.91
CA THR A 88 2.10 9.17 27.57
C THR A 88 2.54 10.57 27.99
N HIS A 89 3.84 10.87 27.94
CA HIS A 89 4.46 12.05 28.57
C HIS A 89 4.34 12.13 30.09
N GLU A 90 3.90 11.05 30.75
CA GLU A 90 3.75 11.03 32.19
C GLU A 90 5.11 10.88 32.89
N LYS A 91 5.33 11.67 33.94
CA LYS A 91 6.47 11.53 34.84
C LYS A 91 6.20 10.40 35.82
N VAL A 92 6.94 9.30 35.68
CA VAL A 92 6.80 8.08 36.51
C VAL A 92 7.37 8.32 37.92
N ILE A 93 8.59 8.86 38.00
CA ILE A 93 9.26 9.14 39.27
C ILE A 93 10.22 10.33 39.16
N SER A 94 10.45 11.00 40.28
CA SER A 94 11.44 12.07 40.45
C SER A 94 11.96 12.00 41.88
N PHE A 95 13.26 11.78 42.09
CA PHE A 95 13.87 11.78 43.41
C PHE A 95 15.34 12.20 43.35
N GLU A 96 15.87 12.69 44.46
CA GLU A 96 17.29 13.00 44.63
C GLU A 96 18.07 11.68 44.78
N ALA A 97 18.89 11.35 43.77
CA ALA A 97 19.65 10.10 43.77
C ALA A 97 21.03 10.30 44.42
N HIS A 98 21.65 11.45 44.20
CA HIS A 98 22.97 11.81 44.70
C HIS A 98 22.92 13.23 45.32
N PRO A 99 23.90 13.61 46.16
CA PRO A 99 24.04 14.97 46.66
C PRO A 99 24.90 15.87 45.74
N ASP A 100 25.33 15.37 44.58
CA ASP A 100 26.14 16.08 43.59
C ASP A 100 25.79 15.63 42.16
N TYR A 101 26.39 16.23 41.13
CA TYR A 101 26.03 16.03 39.71
C TYR A 101 26.03 14.56 39.32
N ILE A 102 24.99 14.14 38.59
CA ILE A 102 24.91 12.79 38.02
C ILE A 102 25.56 12.83 36.65
N ARG A 103 26.68 12.13 36.48
CA ARG A 103 27.46 12.14 35.23
C ARG A 103 27.04 11.07 34.25
N CYS A 104 26.75 9.88 34.77
CA CYS A 104 26.51 8.70 33.98
C CYS A 104 25.44 7.80 34.59
N LEU A 105 24.89 6.96 33.72
CA LEU A 105 23.73 6.12 33.98
C LEU A 105 23.89 4.87 33.13
N ALA A 106 23.69 3.69 33.72
CA ALA A 106 23.63 2.43 33.02
C ALA A 106 22.38 1.66 33.43
N VAL A 107 21.66 1.13 32.44
CA VAL A 107 20.48 0.28 32.66
C VAL A 107 20.92 -1.17 32.53
N HIS A 108 20.53 -2.01 33.49
CA HIS A 108 20.86 -3.41 33.47
C HIS A 108 20.15 -4.16 32.30
N PRO A 109 20.84 -5.07 31.60
CA PRO A 109 20.32 -5.67 30.37
C PRO A 109 19.21 -6.70 30.58
N THR A 110 18.97 -7.25 31.77
CA THR A 110 17.91 -8.26 32.02
C THR A 110 17.03 -7.92 33.23
N GLY A 111 17.62 -7.79 34.41
CA GLY A 111 16.98 -7.37 35.66
C GLY A 111 16.62 -5.88 35.78
N SER A 112 15.91 -5.54 36.86
CA SER A 112 15.22 -4.27 37.09
C SER A 112 16.09 -3.15 37.68
N TYR A 113 17.36 -3.07 37.29
CA TYR A 113 18.34 -2.20 37.94
C TYR A 113 18.78 -1.02 37.06
N VAL A 114 18.83 0.17 37.68
CA VAL A 114 19.51 1.36 37.17
C VAL A 114 20.71 1.65 38.06
N ILE A 115 21.88 1.86 37.47
CA ILE A 115 23.07 2.31 38.17
C ILE A 115 23.39 3.75 37.77
N THR A 116 23.63 4.60 38.76
CA THR A 116 24.01 6.01 38.58
C THR A 116 25.40 6.27 39.15
N GLY A 117 26.20 7.07 38.44
CA GLY A 117 27.52 7.53 38.89
C GLY A 117 27.56 9.04 38.97
N SER A 118 28.15 9.56 40.04
CA SER A 118 28.09 10.97 40.40
C SER A 118 29.46 11.58 40.75
N ASP A 119 29.49 12.90 40.84
CA ASP A 119 30.62 13.67 41.36
C ASP A 119 30.81 13.46 42.88
N ASP A 120 29.81 12.87 43.58
CA ASP A 120 29.91 12.47 44.99
C ASP A 120 30.86 11.27 45.25
N MET A 121 31.57 10.82 44.21
CA MET A 121 32.53 9.71 44.22
C MET A 121 31.90 8.32 44.46
N THR A 122 30.57 8.23 44.50
CA THR A 122 29.84 6.98 44.71
C THR A 122 29.03 6.55 43.50
N ILE A 123 28.84 5.25 43.40
CA ILE A 123 27.96 4.63 42.42
C ILE A 123 26.77 4.05 43.18
N LYS A 124 25.55 4.30 42.74
CA LYS A 124 24.33 3.82 43.41
C LYS A 124 23.50 2.96 42.47
N MET A 125 22.97 1.85 43.02
CA MET A 125 22.09 0.92 42.30
C MET A 125 20.65 1.02 42.82
N TRP A 126 19.73 1.25 41.90
CA TRP A 126 18.31 1.46 42.16
C TRP A 126 17.48 0.35 41.51
N ASP A 127 16.51 -0.21 42.22
CA ASP A 127 15.60 -1.25 41.71
C ASP A 127 14.21 -0.67 41.47
N TRP A 128 13.80 -0.53 40.20
CA TRP A 128 12.53 0.10 39.85
C TRP A 128 11.30 -0.77 40.19
N ASP A 129 11.43 -2.09 40.21
CA ASP A 129 10.32 -2.98 40.60
C ASP A 129 10.10 -2.98 42.12
N LYS A 130 11.11 -2.53 42.89
CA LYS A 130 11.01 -2.27 44.34
C LYS A 130 10.82 -0.78 44.65
N ASN A 131 10.01 -0.09 43.85
CA ASN A 131 9.71 1.34 44.01
C ASN A 131 10.97 2.23 44.02
N TRP A 132 11.91 1.99 43.10
CA TRP A 132 13.15 2.75 42.97
C TRP A 132 13.99 2.79 44.26
N ARG A 133 13.96 1.72 45.04
CA ARG A 133 14.74 1.63 46.29
C ARG A 133 16.23 1.54 45.99
N LEU A 134 17.04 2.27 46.77
CA LEU A 134 18.49 2.11 46.81
C LEU A 134 18.83 0.70 47.34
N MET A 135 19.42 -0.12 46.49
CA MET A 135 19.82 -1.48 46.82
C MET A 135 21.25 -1.54 47.33
N GLN A 136 22.15 -0.79 46.69
CA GLN A 136 23.58 -0.81 47.03
C GLN A 136 24.26 0.50 46.65
N THR A 137 25.27 0.86 47.43
CA THR A 137 26.22 1.93 47.14
C THR A 137 27.60 1.31 47.00
N PHE A 138 28.30 1.62 45.91
CA PHE A 138 29.66 1.18 45.66
C PHE A 138 30.59 2.36 45.91
N GLU A 139 31.48 2.20 46.88
CA GLU A 139 32.44 3.20 47.33
C GLU A 139 33.85 2.71 47.05
N GLY A 140 34.74 3.61 46.62
CA GLY A 140 36.14 3.27 46.41
C GLY A 140 36.86 4.10 45.35
N HIS A 141 36.14 4.84 44.52
CA HIS A 141 36.72 5.91 43.71
C HIS A 141 37.01 7.13 44.58
N THR A 142 38.00 7.93 44.19
CA THR A 142 38.41 9.14 44.92
C THR A 142 38.15 10.44 44.16
N HIS A 143 37.50 10.34 42.99
CA HIS A 143 37.09 11.47 42.16
C HIS A 143 35.82 11.11 41.36
N TYR A 144 35.29 12.11 40.67
CA TYR A 144 34.11 12.04 39.80
C TYR A 144 34.08 10.79 38.92
N ILE A 145 32.92 10.13 38.91
CA ILE A 145 32.67 8.95 38.10
C ILE A 145 32.14 9.40 36.75
N MET A 146 32.90 9.19 35.69
CA MET A 146 32.62 9.75 34.37
C MET A 146 31.75 8.81 33.51
N ASN A 147 31.92 7.49 33.65
CA ASN A 147 31.17 6.51 32.90
C ASN A 147 30.93 5.22 33.70
N LEU A 148 29.84 4.52 33.35
CA LEU A 148 29.46 3.20 33.80
C LEU A 148 29.07 2.32 32.61
N CYS A 149 29.65 1.12 32.54
CA CYS A 149 29.35 0.16 31.49
C CYS A 149 29.17 -1.24 32.07
N PHE A 150 28.03 -1.89 31.79
CA PHE A 150 27.83 -3.29 32.13
C PHE A 150 28.67 -4.19 31.24
N ASN A 151 29.18 -5.29 31.79
CA ASN A 151 29.84 -6.30 30.99
C ASN A 151 28.79 -7.03 30.14
N PRO A 152 28.89 -6.99 28.80
CA PRO A 152 27.92 -7.65 27.92
C PRO A 152 27.97 -9.17 28.02
N LYS A 153 29.10 -9.76 28.46
CA LYS A 153 29.31 -11.20 28.60
C LYS A 153 28.82 -11.74 29.94
N ASP A 154 28.80 -10.89 30.97
CA ASP A 154 28.34 -11.23 32.31
C ASP A 154 27.55 -10.05 32.90
N SER A 155 26.22 -10.19 32.95
CA SER A 155 25.33 -9.13 33.42
C SER A 155 25.53 -8.77 34.90
N ASN A 156 26.21 -9.61 35.68
CA ASN A 156 26.44 -9.37 37.10
C ASN A 156 27.66 -8.46 37.38
N THR A 157 28.46 -8.15 36.36
CA THR A 157 29.65 -7.29 36.49
C THR A 157 29.50 -6.00 35.68
N PHE A 158 30.09 -4.92 36.19
CA PHE A 158 30.15 -3.64 35.50
C PHE A 158 31.47 -2.92 35.80
N ALA A 159 31.88 -2.05 34.88
CA ALA A 159 33.05 -1.19 35.03
C ALA A 159 32.63 0.25 35.26
N SER A 160 33.43 0.98 36.05
CA SER A 160 33.33 2.41 36.23
C SER A 160 34.65 3.07 35.90
N SER A 161 34.59 4.22 35.23
CA SER A 161 35.75 5.08 34.99
C SER A 161 35.65 6.34 35.83
N SER A 162 36.79 6.78 36.35
CA SER A 162 36.87 7.99 37.18
C SER A 162 38.02 8.88 36.78
N LEU A 163 37.89 10.17 37.10
CA LEU A 163 38.98 11.14 37.01
C LEU A 163 40.10 10.87 38.01
N ASP A 164 39.94 9.90 38.93
CA ASP A 164 41.01 9.40 39.79
C ASP A 164 42.08 8.56 39.07
N ARG A 165 42.04 8.53 37.73
CA ARG A 165 42.94 7.80 36.80
C ARG A 165 42.63 6.31 36.68
N THR A 166 41.68 5.81 37.46
CA THR A 166 41.42 4.39 37.54
C THR A 166 40.12 3.97 36.87
N VAL A 167 40.11 2.71 36.44
CA VAL A 167 38.91 1.96 36.11
C VAL A 167 38.72 0.87 37.16
N LYS A 168 37.54 0.80 37.76
CA LYS A 168 37.19 -0.25 38.73
C LYS A 168 36.13 -1.14 38.15
N VAL A 169 36.30 -2.45 38.33
CA VAL A 169 35.31 -3.46 37.95
C VAL A 169 34.65 -3.99 39.20
N TRP A 170 33.32 -4.04 39.20
CA TRP A 170 32.48 -4.36 40.35
C TRP A 170 31.58 -5.55 40.02
N THR A 171 31.13 -6.22 41.07
CA THR A 171 30.07 -7.22 41.00
C THR A 171 28.85 -6.66 41.74
N LEU A 172 27.64 -6.81 41.21
CA LEU A 172 26.45 -6.20 41.82
C LEU A 172 26.21 -6.61 43.27
N GLY A 173 26.60 -7.83 43.66
CA GLY A 173 26.44 -8.34 45.03
C GLY A 173 27.52 -7.91 46.02
N THR A 174 28.55 -7.16 45.60
CA THR A 174 29.69 -6.80 46.46
C THR A 174 29.93 -5.29 46.47
N SER A 175 30.10 -4.70 47.65
CA SER A 175 30.41 -3.26 47.77
C SER A 175 31.88 -2.93 47.47
N VAL A 176 32.72 -3.96 47.31
CA VAL A 176 34.15 -3.83 47.00
C VAL A 176 34.38 -4.11 45.52
N ALA A 177 35.28 -3.36 44.88
CA ALA A 177 35.69 -3.59 43.51
C ALA A 177 36.50 -4.90 43.39
N ASN A 178 36.19 -5.71 42.36
CA ASN A 178 36.90 -6.94 42.05
C ASN A 178 38.38 -6.68 41.75
N PHE A 179 38.66 -5.63 40.97
CA PHE A 179 40.00 -5.11 40.73
C PHE A 179 39.95 -3.65 40.27
N THR A 180 41.10 -2.99 40.37
CA THR A 180 41.33 -1.61 39.90
C THR A 180 42.43 -1.65 38.83
N LEU A 181 42.23 -0.93 37.72
CA LEU A 181 43.22 -0.67 36.68
C LEU A 181 43.63 0.79 36.73
N ASP A 182 44.93 1.06 36.76
CA ASP A 182 45.46 2.40 36.56
C ASP A 182 45.62 2.65 35.06
N ALA A 183 44.71 3.44 34.48
CA ALA A 183 44.50 3.44 33.04
C ALA A 183 45.15 4.64 32.33
N HIS A 184 45.06 5.85 32.89
CA HIS A 184 45.47 7.09 32.24
C HIS A 184 46.07 8.11 33.21
N ASP A 185 47.01 8.94 32.78
CA ASP A 185 47.73 9.87 33.67
C ASP A 185 46.88 11.07 34.17
N LYS A 186 45.85 11.46 33.41
CA LYS A 186 45.05 12.68 33.66
C LYS A 186 43.59 12.44 34.06
N GLY A 187 43.19 11.18 34.19
CA GLY A 187 41.81 10.79 34.47
C GLY A 187 41.17 10.03 33.30
N VAL A 188 40.13 9.25 33.60
CA VAL A 188 39.44 8.39 32.63
C VAL A 188 38.01 8.89 32.40
N ASN A 189 37.71 9.30 31.18
CA ASN A 189 36.41 9.86 30.81
C ASN A 189 35.38 8.78 30.45
N TYR A 190 35.83 7.70 29.82
CA TYR A 190 34.94 6.66 29.30
C TYR A 190 35.58 5.28 29.45
N VAL A 191 34.73 4.28 29.69
CA VAL A 191 35.09 2.86 29.67
C VAL A 191 34.02 2.08 28.91
N GLU A 192 34.44 1.17 28.03
CA GLU A 192 33.53 0.30 27.29
C GLU A 192 34.10 -1.13 27.24
N TYR A 193 33.23 -2.13 27.38
CA TYR A 193 33.60 -3.54 27.18
C TYR A 193 33.51 -3.94 25.70
N PHE A 194 34.37 -4.87 25.29
CA PHE A 194 34.24 -5.49 23.99
C PHE A 194 33.03 -6.46 23.93
N HIS A 195 32.16 -6.27 22.93
CA HIS A 195 30.93 -7.06 22.77
C HIS A 195 31.13 -8.38 21.99
N GLY A 196 32.18 -8.49 21.19
CA GLY A 196 32.39 -9.61 20.26
C GLY A 196 33.27 -10.74 20.81
N GLY A 197 33.10 -11.95 20.27
CA GLY A 197 33.99 -13.11 20.45
C GLY A 197 34.40 -13.44 21.89
N ASP A 198 35.50 -14.16 22.06
CA ASP A 198 36.03 -14.55 23.38
C ASP A 198 37.08 -13.56 23.95
N LYS A 199 37.44 -12.52 23.19
CA LYS A 199 38.48 -11.57 23.63
C LYS A 199 38.05 -10.80 24.89
N PRO A 200 38.82 -10.81 25.98
CA PRO A 200 38.49 -10.12 27.23
C PRO A 200 38.99 -8.67 27.20
N TYR A 201 38.51 -7.88 26.22
CA TYR A 201 38.98 -6.50 26.05
C TYR A 201 38.06 -5.46 26.69
N MET A 202 38.68 -4.40 27.20
CA MET A 202 38.05 -3.14 27.60
C MET A 202 38.76 -1.99 26.90
N LEU A 203 38.05 -0.91 26.70
CA LEU A 203 38.57 0.29 26.06
C LEU A 203 38.39 1.47 27.00
N THR A 204 39.44 2.25 27.18
CA THR A 204 39.45 3.42 28.04
C THR A 204 39.94 4.65 27.29
N VAL A 205 39.44 5.81 27.68
CA VAL A 205 39.90 7.10 27.15
C VAL A 205 40.11 8.09 28.27
N GLY A 206 41.03 9.03 28.07
CA GLY A 206 41.34 10.03 29.08
C GLY A 206 41.75 11.38 28.50
N ASP A 207 41.93 12.33 29.41
CA ASP A 207 42.40 13.69 29.13
C ASP A 207 43.88 13.75 28.72
N ASP A 208 44.57 12.60 28.71
CA ASP A 208 45.90 12.45 28.14
C ASP A 208 45.89 12.37 26.60
N ARG A 209 44.68 12.44 25.99
CA ARG A 209 44.43 12.42 24.53
C ARG A 209 44.66 11.05 23.89
N THR A 210 44.73 10.00 24.70
CA THR A 210 44.96 8.63 24.25
C THR A 210 43.71 7.78 24.40
N VAL A 211 43.61 6.78 23.52
CA VAL A 211 42.65 5.69 23.67
C VAL A 211 43.45 4.42 23.93
N LYS A 212 43.14 3.70 25.00
CA LYS A 212 43.87 2.48 25.39
C LYS A 212 42.96 1.28 25.33
N VAL A 213 43.47 0.19 24.77
CA VAL A 213 42.83 -1.12 24.75
C VAL A 213 43.50 -1.98 25.81
N TRP A 214 42.70 -2.51 26.72
CA TRP A 214 43.13 -3.29 27.86
C TRP A 214 42.61 -4.71 27.76
N ASP A 215 43.43 -5.67 28.15
CA ASP A 215 42.95 -7.00 28.51
C ASP A 215 42.68 -7.01 30.01
N TYR A 216 41.41 -7.21 30.38
CA TYR A 216 40.99 -7.12 31.77
C TYR A 216 41.30 -8.38 32.60
N LEU A 217 41.63 -9.50 31.95
CA LEU A 217 42.11 -10.71 32.65
C LEU A 217 43.60 -10.58 32.97
N SER A 218 44.41 -10.21 31.98
CA SER A 218 45.86 -10.00 32.19
C SER A 218 46.20 -8.65 32.83
N LYS A 219 45.24 -7.71 32.86
CA LYS A 219 45.37 -6.35 33.39
C LYS A 219 46.46 -5.54 32.69
N SER A 220 46.71 -5.85 31.42
CA SER A 220 47.77 -5.24 30.61
C SER A 220 47.18 -4.38 29.50
N CYS A 221 47.88 -3.30 29.16
CA CYS A 221 47.53 -2.45 28.04
C CYS A 221 47.99 -3.15 26.75
N VAL A 222 47.04 -3.62 25.96
CA VAL A 222 47.28 -4.29 24.67
C VAL A 222 47.81 -3.27 23.65
N GLN A 223 47.16 -2.10 23.57
CA GLN A 223 47.56 -1.06 22.64
C GLN A 223 47.17 0.35 23.11
N THR A 224 47.97 1.35 22.74
CA THR A 224 47.64 2.77 22.91
C THR A 224 47.49 3.44 21.53
N LEU A 225 46.29 3.91 21.23
CA LEU A 225 45.97 4.68 20.02
C LEU A 225 46.22 6.16 20.30
N THR A 226 47.01 6.79 19.44
CA THR A 226 47.33 8.22 19.50
C THR A 226 46.97 8.89 18.17
N GLY A 227 46.38 10.08 18.24
CA GLY A 227 45.98 10.81 17.04
C GLY A 227 45.01 11.97 17.26
N HIS A 228 44.32 12.02 18.41
CA HIS A 228 43.53 13.18 18.81
C HIS A 228 44.41 14.31 19.33
N THR A 229 44.00 15.56 19.08
CA THR A 229 44.75 16.76 19.49
C THR A 229 44.28 17.32 20.84
N SER A 230 43.04 17.00 21.22
CA SER A 230 42.38 17.40 22.48
C SER A 230 41.91 16.17 23.28
N ASN A 231 41.24 16.42 24.42
CA ASN A 231 40.72 15.38 25.30
C ASN A 231 39.75 14.46 24.56
N VAL A 232 39.90 13.15 24.78
CA VAL A 232 38.99 12.17 24.19
C VAL A 232 37.81 11.98 25.13
N SER A 233 36.61 12.29 24.64
CA SER A 233 35.37 12.25 25.41
C SER A 233 34.83 10.83 25.54
N PHE A 234 34.91 10.04 24.46
CA PHE A 234 34.49 8.64 24.45
C PHE A 234 35.30 7.83 23.46
N ALA A 235 35.31 6.52 23.65
CA ALA A 235 35.52 5.58 22.56
C ALA A 235 34.79 4.27 22.82
N VAL A 236 34.31 3.64 21.75
CA VAL A 236 33.46 2.44 21.81
C VAL A 236 33.87 1.42 20.76
N PHE A 237 33.64 0.15 21.05
CA PHE A 237 33.70 -0.90 20.06
C PHE A 237 32.39 -0.95 19.27
N HIS A 238 32.49 -1.01 17.96
CA HIS A 238 31.31 -1.28 17.15
C HIS A 238 30.84 -2.73 17.37
N PRO A 239 29.52 -3.01 17.50
CA PRO A 239 29.03 -4.34 17.86
C PRO A 239 29.22 -5.40 16.76
N SER A 240 29.04 -5.02 15.49
CA SER A 240 29.16 -5.92 14.33
C SER A 240 30.48 -5.72 13.57
N LEU A 241 30.73 -4.50 13.09
CA LEU A 241 31.96 -4.17 12.36
C LEU A 241 33.22 -4.24 13.23
N PRO A 242 34.39 -4.58 12.66
CA PRO A 242 35.66 -4.65 13.36
C PRO A 242 36.25 -3.23 13.59
N LEU A 243 35.48 -2.30 14.14
CA LEU A 243 35.85 -0.90 14.31
C LEU A 243 35.83 -0.45 15.77
N ILE A 244 36.70 0.50 16.08
CA ILE A 244 36.68 1.33 17.28
C ILE A 244 36.36 2.74 16.84
N ILE A 245 35.45 3.40 17.55
CA ILE A 245 35.01 4.76 17.25
C ILE A 245 35.40 5.64 18.43
N SER A 246 36.21 6.67 18.21
CA SER A 246 36.58 7.63 19.26
C SER A 246 36.16 9.04 18.89
N GLY A 247 35.65 9.79 19.87
CA GLY A 247 35.23 11.19 19.71
C GLY A 247 35.96 12.09 20.69
N SER A 248 36.39 13.26 20.21
CA SER A 248 37.26 14.17 20.95
C SER A 248 36.75 15.60 20.96
N GLU A 249 37.21 16.36 21.95
CA GLU A 249 37.04 17.81 22.03
C GLU A 249 37.84 18.58 20.96
N ASP A 250 38.49 17.89 20.02
CA ASP A 250 39.04 18.51 18.80
C ASP A 250 38.03 18.63 17.67
N GLY A 251 36.78 18.17 17.91
CA GLY A 251 35.69 18.17 16.94
C GLY A 251 35.69 17.00 15.97
N THR A 252 36.70 16.13 16.05
CA THR A 252 36.84 14.99 15.15
C THR A 252 36.34 13.68 15.78
N VAL A 253 35.82 12.81 14.92
CA VAL A 253 35.54 11.41 15.23
C VAL A 253 36.48 10.53 14.41
N LYS A 254 37.22 9.64 15.07
CA LYS A 254 38.18 8.75 14.43
C LYS A 254 37.68 7.32 14.45
N LEU A 255 37.74 6.67 13.28
CA LEU A 255 37.45 5.26 13.09
C LEU A 255 38.77 4.51 13.03
N TRP A 256 38.97 3.59 13.96
CA TRP A 256 40.16 2.74 14.04
C TRP A 256 39.78 1.31 13.77
N HIS A 257 40.67 0.56 13.15
CA HIS A 257 40.48 -0.86 12.97
C HIS A 257 40.71 -1.60 14.30
N SER A 258 39.78 -2.48 14.69
CA SER A 258 39.83 -3.19 15.99
C SER A 258 41.01 -4.17 16.14
N ASN A 259 41.41 -4.87 15.06
CA ASN A 259 42.53 -5.81 15.09
C ASN A 259 43.90 -5.15 14.83
N THR A 260 44.01 -4.30 13.80
CA THR A 260 45.30 -3.69 13.41
C THR A 260 45.58 -2.37 14.14
N TYR A 261 44.57 -1.78 14.80
CA TYR A 261 44.66 -0.53 15.56
C TYR A 261 45.09 0.69 14.73
N ARG A 262 45.09 0.58 13.40
CA ARG A 262 45.38 1.71 12.52
C ARG A 262 44.18 2.63 12.40
N LEU A 263 44.45 3.91 12.19
CA LEU A 263 43.43 4.90 11.84
C LEU A 263 42.93 4.63 10.41
N GLU A 264 41.64 4.36 10.25
CA GLU A 264 41.00 4.12 8.95
C GLU A 264 40.47 5.43 8.35
N SER A 265 39.69 6.18 9.14
CA SER A 265 39.06 7.43 8.70
C SER A 265 38.95 8.43 9.84
N THR A 266 38.96 9.72 9.51
CA THR A 266 38.64 10.82 10.42
C THR A 266 37.45 11.56 9.84
N LEU A 267 36.39 11.67 10.63
CA LEU A 267 35.16 12.38 10.32
C LEU A 267 35.15 13.71 11.06
N ASP A 268 34.78 14.77 10.35
CA ASP A 268 34.55 16.10 10.91
C ASP A 268 33.30 16.69 10.25
N TYR A 269 32.34 17.08 11.09
CA TYR A 269 31.05 17.63 10.67
C TYR A 269 30.88 19.12 11.01
N GLY A 270 31.90 19.77 11.57
CA GLY A 270 31.88 21.21 11.88
C GLY A 270 30.85 21.62 12.95
N LEU A 271 30.54 20.73 13.90
CA LEU A 271 29.63 21.00 15.03
C LEU A 271 30.39 21.24 16.35
N GLU A 272 31.66 21.63 16.26
CA GLU A 272 32.59 21.80 17.39
C GLU A 272 32.80 20.49 18.18
N ARG A 273 32.98 20.57 19.50
CA ARG A 273 33.44 19.44 20.33
C ARG A 273 32.46 18.27 20.37
N VAL A 274 33.02 17.06 20.38
CA VAL A 274 32.28 15.80 20.50
C VAL A 274 32.18 15.38 21.96
N TRP A 275 30.99 14.99 22.44
CA TRP A 275 30.74 14.67 23.85
C TRP A 275 30.28 13.24 24.13
N CYS A 276 29.41 12.69 23.30
CA CYS A 276 28.78 11.40 23.58
C CYS A 276 28.53 10.58 22.32
N VAL A 277 28.42 9.27 22.49
CA VAL A 277 28.11 8.31 21.43
C VAL A 277 27.03 7.36 21.89
N ALA A 278 26.23 6.91 20.93
CA ALA A 278 25.41 5.72 21.07
C ALA A 278 25.57 4.89 19.80
N TYR A 279 25.47 3.57 19.92
CA TYR A 279 25.42 2.65 18.78
C TYR A 279 24.22 1.74 18.95
N LYS A 280 23.62 1.34 17.82
CA LYS A 280 22.52 0.38 17.83
C LYS A 280 23.10 -1.03 17.94
N ARG A 281 22.72 -1.80 18.95
CA ARG A 281 23.30 -3.15 19.20
C ARG A 281 23.15 -4.10 18.02
N ASN A 282 21.99 -4.06 17.36
CA ASN A 282 21.66 -4.88 16.20
C ASN A 282 21.77 -4.08 14.89
N GLY A 283 22.48 -2.94 14.89
CA GLY A 283 22.53 -1.97 13.80
C GLY A 283 23.98 -1.61 13.45
N ASN A 284 24.19 -1.06 12.27
CA ASN A 284 25.42 -0.33 11.98
C ASN A 284 25.25 1.19 12.16
N ASP A 285 24.14 1.61 12.76
CA ASP A 285 23.84 3.00 13.05
C ASP A 285 24.58 3.45 14.32
N VAL A 286 25.28 4.57 14.21
CA VAL A 286 26.04 5.22 15.28
C VAL A 286 25.60 6.67 15.37
N ALA A 287 25.23 7.10 16.56
CA ALA A 287 24.85 8.47 16.87
C ALA A 287 25.97 9.16 17.65
N ILE A 288 26.29 10.40 17.27
CA ILE A 288 27.35 11.20 17.86
C ILE A 288 26.76 12.56 18.26
N GLY A 289 27.01 12.96 19.50
CA GLY A 289 26.56 14.23 20.07
C GLY A 289 27.70 15.25 20.17
N TYR A 290 27.39 16.47 19.77
CA TYR A 290 28.29 17.60 19.63
C TYR A 290 27.84 18.79 20.47
N ASP A 291 28.66 19.86 20.47
CA ASP A 291 28.31 21.17 21.02
C ASP A 291 27.10 21.80 20.32
N GLU A 292 26.97 21.62 19.00
CA GLU A 292 25.89 22.21 18.19
C GLU A 292 24.90 21.18 17.62
N GLY A 293 24.75 20.00 18.24
CA GLY A 293 23.70 19.06 17.87
C GLY A 293 24.10 17.60 17.88
N ALA A 294 23.42 16.79 17.05
CA ALA A 294 23.68 15.37 16.92
C ALA A 294 23.68 14.93 15.45
N VAL A 295 24.52 13.93 15.15
CA VAL A 295 24.64 13.31 13.83
C VAL A 295 24.47 11.80 13.98
N VAL A 296 23.67 11.19 13.11
CA VAL A 296 23.57 9.72 13.00
C VAL A 296 24.18 9.29 11.68
N ILE A 297 25.13 8.38 11.75
CA ILE A 297 25.81 7.78 10.61
C ILE A 297 25.50 6.28 10.56
N LYS A 298 25.30 5.74 9.36
CA LYS A 298 25.25 4.32 9.07
C LYS A 298 26.61 3.89 8.52
N LEU A 299 27.22 2.91 9.17
CA LEU A 299 28.53 2.39 8.78
C LEU A 299 28.35 1.11 7.95
N GLY A 300 28.65 1.17 6.65
CA GLY A 300 28.59 0.02 5.75
C GLY A 300 27.19 -0.56 5.52
N LYS A 301 27.13 -1.64 4.73
CA LYS A 301 25.91 -2.38 4.46
C LYS A 301 25.52 -3.26 5.64
N GLU A 302 24.22 -3.45 5.83
CA GLU A 302 23.66 -4.29 6.91
C GLU A 302 23.29 -5.71 6.44
N GLU A 303 23.58 -6.03 5.18
CA GLU A 303 23.42 -7.37 4.62
C GLU A 303 24.36 -8.37 5.32
N PRO A 304 23.84 -9.52 5.80
CA PRO A 304 24.67 -10.55 6.39
C PRO A 304 25.52 -11.22 5.30
N SER A 305 26.81 -11.43 5.58
CA SER A 305 27.72 -12.15 4.69
C SER A 305 27.47 -13.67 4.79
N VAL A 306 26.48 -14.13 4.03
CA VAL A 306 26.01 -15.52 4.02
C VAL A 306 25.87 -16.05 2.60
N SER A 307 26.06 -17.35 2.44
CA SER A 307 25.76 -18.05 1.21
C SER A 307 25.29 -19.46 1.50
N MET A 308 24.41 -19.98 0.66
CA MET A 308 23.90 -21.36 0.71
C MET A 308 24.21 -22.05 -0.61
N ASP A 309 24.68 -23.30 -0.54
CA ASP A 309 24.82 -24.16 -1.72
C ASP A 309 23.49 -24.81 -2.11
N ALA A 310 23.46 -25.46 -3.28
CA ALA A 310 22.26 -26.15 -3.77
C ALA A 310 21.83 -27.36 -2.90
N ALA A 311 22.72 -27.85 -2.03
CA ALA A 311 22.47 -28.98 -1.13
C ALA A 311 21.97 -28.54 0.27
N GLY A 312 21.84 -27.24 0.52
CA GLY A 312 21.39 -26.68 1.80
C GLY A 312 22.49 -26.50 2.85
N LYS A 313 23.77 -26.54 2.45
CA LYS A 313 24.89 -26.13 3.29
C LYS A 313 24.98 -24.62 3.28
N VAL A 314 24.74 -24.02 4.44
CA VAL A 314 24.84 -22.58 4.66
C VAL A 314 26.18 -22.29 5.31
N VAL A 315 26.90 -21.32 4.76
CA VAL A 315 28.14 -20.77 5.31
C VAL A 315 27.95 -19.29 5.50
N TRP A 316 28.27 -18.79 6.69
CA TRP A 316 28.26 -17.36 6.97
C TRP A 316 29.49 -17.00 7.79
N ALA A 317 29.83 -15.72 7.76
CA ALA A 317 30.92 -15.20 8.56
C ALA A 317 30.40 -14.20 9.59
N ARG A 318 30.91 -14.34 10.81
CA ARG A 318 30.72 -13.40 11.90
C ARG A 318 32.08 -12.79 12.22
N ASN A 319 32.30 -11.57 11.73
CA ASN A 319 33.58 -10.87 11.80
C ASN A 319 34.67 -11.67 11.07
N SER A 320 35.54 -12.36 11.80
CA SER A 320 36.61 -13.20 11.22
C SER A 320 36.34 -14.70 11.37
N GLU A 321 35.30 -15.09 12.11
CA GLU A 321 34.93 -16.49 12.32
C GLU A 321 33.96 -16.94 11.24
N VAL A 322 34.23 -18.11 10.66
CA VAL A 322 33.37 -18.71 9.65
C VAL A 322 32.65 -19.90 10.27
N LEU A 323 31.33 -19.80 10.19
CA LEU A 323 30.41 -20.78 10.72
C LEU A 323 29.68 -21.45 9.55
N SER A 324 29.32 -22.71 9.75
CA SER A 324 28.52 -23.47 8.79
C SER A 324 27.38 -24.17 9.50
N ALA A 325 26.26 -24.33 8.80
CA ALA A 325 25.20 -25.23 9.20
C ALA A 325 24.67 -25.97 7.97
N ASN A 326 24.12 -27.16 8.20
CA ASN A 326 23.46 -27.92 7.15
C ASN A 326 21.96 -27.93 7.42
N VAL A 327 21.22 -27.25 6.56
CA VAL A 327 19.76 -27.19 6.58
C VAL A 327 19.15 -28.36 5.79
N GLY A 328 19.93 -28.97 4.89
CA GLY A 328 19.56 -30.17 4.12
C GLY A 328 19.25 -31.38 5.01
N ALA A 329 19.95 -31.53 6.14
CA ALA A 329 19.81 -32.70 7.01
C ALA A 329 18.66 -32.59 8.04
N THR A 330 18.06 -31.41 8.22
CA THR A 330 17.03 -31.14 9.24
C THR A 330 15.59 -31.35 8.71
N ALA A 331 15.46 -31.95 7.52
CA ALA A 331 14.23 -32.04 6.74
C ALA A 331 13.16 -33.03 7.28
N GLU A 332 13.47 -33.86 8.26
CA GLU A 332 12.52 -34.87 8.78
C GLU A 332 11.48 -34.29 9.75
N GLU A 333 11.71 -33.11 10.34
CA GLU A 333 10.74 -32.45 11.21
C GLU A 333 9.99 -31.35 10.44
N THR A 334 8.66 -31.49 10.32
CA THR A 334 7.78 -30.48 9.73
C THR A 334 7.77 -29.22 10.59
N VAL A 335 8.73 -28.32 10.37
CA VAL A 335 8.78 -27.03 11.06
C VAL A 335 7.65 -26.14 10.53
N PRO A 336 6.81 -25.56 11.41
CA PRO A 336 5.81 -24.58 10.99
C PRO A 336 6.44 -23.37 10.32
N ASP A 337 5.76 -22.83 9.32
CA ASP A 337 6.26 -21.68 8.55
C ASP A 337 6.51 -20.46 9.45
N GLY A 338 7.63 -19.77 9.20
CA GLY A 338 8.04 -18.59 9.95
C GLY A 338 8.67 -18.87 11.32
N GLN A 339 8.86 -20.13 11.70
CA GLN A 339 9.63 -20.47 12.90
C GLN A 339 11.12 -20.59 12.63
N ARG A 340 11.92 -20.23 13.64
CA ARG A 340 13.38 -20.38 13.58
C ARG A 340 13.75 -21.85 13.52
N LEU A 341 14.56 -22.21 12.52
CA LEU A 341 15.09 -23.56 12.39
C LEU A 341 16.16 -23.85 13.44
N PRO A 342 16.06 -24.97 14.18
CA PRO A 342 17.10 -25.42 15.09
C PRO A 342 18.24 -26.08 14.29
N VAL A 343 19.15 -25.26 13.75
CA VAL A 343 20.33 -25.75 13.02
C VAL A 343 21.53 -25.90 13.94
N THR A 344 22.23 -27.03 13.84
CA THR A 344 23.52 -27.22 14.52
C THR A 344 24.61 -26.45 13.79
N VAL A 345 25.16 -25.44 14.46
CA VAL A 345 26.26 -24.62 13.94
C VAL A 345 27.59 -25.31 14.16
N ARG A 346 28.44 -25.36 13.14
CA ARG A 346 29.80 -25.91 13.18
C ARG A 346 30.80 -24.89 12.68
N GLU A 347 31.83 -24.62 13.48
CA GLU A 347 32.96 -23.78 13.10
C GLU A 347 33.79 -24.45 12.00
N MET A 348 34.00 -23.71 10.90
CA MET A 348 34.79 -24.18 9.75
C MET A 348 36.23 -23.68 9.79
N GLY A 349 36.43 -22.46 10.31
CA GLY A 349 37.73 -21.81 10.39
C GLY A 349 37.59 -20.30 10.53
N THR A 350 38.67 -19.60 10.23
CA THR A 350 38.73 -18.13 10.26
C THR A 350 39.13 -17.57 8.91
N THR A 351 38.71 -16.34 8.61
CA THR A 351 39.17 -15.56 7.45
C THR A 351 40.12 -14.47 7.91
N GLU A 352 41.13 -14.19 7.09
CA GLU A 352 42.11 -13.14 7.36
C GLU A 352 41.55 -11.74 7.08
N VAL A 353 40.64 -11.66 6.11
CA VAL A 353 39.95 -10.43 5.69
C VAL A 353 38.57 -10.33 6.30
N TYR A 354 38.07 -9.09 6.46
CA TYR A 354 36.68 -8.87 6.84
C TYR A 354 35.75 -9.18 5.65
N PRO A 355 34.89 -10.20 5.74
CA PRO A 355 34.04 -10.62 4.64
C PRO A 355 32.99 -9.56 4.34
N GLN A 356 33.07 -8.93 3.17
CA GLN A 356 32.02 -8.06 2.63
C GLN A 356 31.08 -8.87 1.72
N LEU A 357 31.67 -9.73 0.89
CA LEU A 357 30.95 -10.67 0.02
C LEU A 357 31.37 -12.10 0.37
N LEU A 358 30.38 -12.98 0.53
CA LEU A 358 30.59 -14.41 0.73
C LEU A 358 29.73 -15.16 -0.28
N GLN A 359 30.34 -15.98 -1.13
CA GLN A 359 29.63 -16.64 -2.23
C GLN A 359 30.15 -18.07 -2.47
N HIS A 360 29.25 -19.05 -2.52
CA HIS A 360 29.57 -20.38 -3.03
C HIS A 360 29.78 -20.35 -4.55
N SER A 361 30.68 -21.18 -5.05
CA SER A 361 30.67 -21.53 -6.48
C SER A 361 29.33 -22.21 -6.84
N PRO A 362 28.86 -22.13 -8.09
CA PRO A 362 27.56 -22.72 -8.47
C PRO A 362 27.40 -24.21 -8.12
N ASN A 363 28.49 -24.98 -8.14
CA ASN A 363 28.51 -26.39 -7.71
C ASN A 363 28.69 -26.62 -6.19
N GLY A 364 28.78 -25.56 -5.37
CA GLY A 364 28.98 -25.64 -3.92
C GLY A 364 30.39 -26.08 -3.46
N ARG A 365 31.33 -26.34 -4.38
CA ARG A 365 32.64 -26.90 -4.06
C ARG A 365 33.59 -25.89 -3.39
N PHE A 366 33.50 -24.62 -3.79
CA PHE A 366 34.35 -23.55 -3.30
C PHE A 366 33.50 -22.47 -2.63
N VAL A 367 34.11 -21.75 -1.69
CA VAL A 367 33.53 -20.55 -1.09
C VAL A 367 34.53 -19.42 -1.29
N THR A 368 34.09 -18.34 -1.91
CA THR A 368 34.88 -17.13 -2.07
C THR A 368 34.48 -16.14 -0.98
N VAL A 369 35.50 -15.53 -0.37
CA VAL A 369 35.37 -14.42 0.57
C VAL A 369 36.09 -13.22 -0.05
N CYS A 370 35.38 -12.12 -0.25
CA CYS A 370 35.96 -10.85 -0.69
C CYS A 370 35.79 -9.80 0.39
N GLY A 371 36.86 -9.05 0.65
CA GLY A 371 36.95 -8.10 1.76
C GLY A 371 38.24 -7.31 1.72
N ASP A 372 38.21 -6.05 2.16
CA ASP A 372 39.40 -5.20 2.30
C ASP A 372 40.24 -5.00 1.02
N GLY A 373 39.62 -5.17 -0.15
CA GLY A 373 40.27 -5.12 -1.47
C GLY A 373 41.04 -6.39 -1.85
N GLU A 374 40.78 -7.49 -1.15
CA GLU A 374 41.34 -8.81 -1.39
C GLU A 374 40.22 -9.85 -1.57
N TYR A 375 40.52 -10.93 -2.27
CA TYR A 375 39.66 -12.10 -2.38
C TYR A 375 40.43 -13.36 -2.01
N ILE A 376 39.74 -14.30 -1.36
CA ILE A 376 40.28 -15.61 -1.01
C ILE A 376 39.25 -16.68 -1.35
N ILE A 377 39.67 -17.72 -2.06
CA ILE A 377 38.86 -18.87 -2.40
C ILE A 377 39.25 -20.05 -1.50
N TYR A 378 38.29 -20.58 -0.76
CA TYR A 378 38.43 -21.74 0.11
C TYR A 378 37.70 -22.95 -0.47
N THR A 379 38.12 -24.16 -0.08
CA THR A 379 37.30 -25.36 -0.29
C THR A 379 36.14 -25.40 0.71
N ALA A 380 34.91 -25.59 0.23
CA ALA A 380 33.72 -25.54 1.08
C ALA A 380 33.70 -26.64 2.15
N LEU A 381 34.31 -27.81 1.91
CA LEU A 381 34.28 -28.95 2.83
C LEU A 381 35.31 -28.86 3.98
N ALA A 382 36.53 -28.41 3.67
CA ALA A 382 37.67 -28.48 4.59
C ALA A 382 38.28 -27.10 4.90
N TRP A 383 37.67 -26.03 4.39
CA TRP A 383 38.11 -24.64 4.56
C TRP A 383 39.59 -24.40 4.22
N ARG A 384 40.10 -25.04 3.15
CA ARG A 384 41.51 -24.90 2.72
C ARG A 384 41.62 -23.83 1.65
N ASN A 385 42.55 -22.89 1.82
CA ASN A 385 42.85 -21.87 0.82
C ASN A 385 43.28 -22.54 -0.50
N LYS A 386 42.69 -22.08 -1.61
CA LYS A 386 42.98 -22.52 -2.98
C LYS A 386 43.62 -21.44 -3.84
N ALA A 387 43.12 -20.22 -3.73
CA ALA A 387 43.62 -19.07 -4.45
C ALA A 387 43.33 -17.81 -3.63
N PHE A 388 44.17 -16.78 -3.79
CA PHE A 388 44.00 -15.48 -3.17
C PHE A 388 44.58 -14.40 -4.09
N GLY A 389 44.15 -13.16 -3.93
CA GLY A 389 44.69 -12.02 -4.66
C GLY A 389 43.97 -10.71 -4.31
N SER A 390 44.37 -9.63 -4.98
CA SER A 390 43.71 -8.33 -4.94
C SER A 390 42.40 -8.36 -5.72
N GLY A 391 41.32 -7.84 -5.14
CA GLY A 391 40.01 -7.79 -5.76
C GLY A 391 38.98 -7.01 -4.94
N LEU A 392 38.32 -6.04 -5.56
CA LEU A 392 37.18 -5.28 -5.03
C LEU A 392 35.84 -5.99 -5.31
N GLY A 393 35.75 -6.69 -6.44
CA GLY A 393 34.56 -7.40 -6.88
C GLY A 393 34.89 -8.79 -7.42
N PHE A 394 33.95 -9.72 -7.32
CA PHE A 394 34.14 -11.12 -7.71
C PHE A 394 32.87 -11.72 -8.31
N ALA A 395 33.02 -12.49 -9.39
CA ALA A 395 31.92 -13.16 -10.07
C ALA A 395 32.31 -14.58 -10.53
N TRP A 396 31.47 -15.58 -10.23
CA TRP A 396 31.61 -16.94 -10.74
C TRP A 396 30.89 -17.13 -12.08
N ALA A 397 31.49 -17.86 -13.02
CA ALA A 397 30.79 -18.39 -14.19
C ALA A 397 29.98 -19.65 -13.81
N GLY A 398 28.99 -20.02 -14.64
CA GLY A 398 28.16 -21.22 -14.43
C GLY A 398 28.94 -22.54 -14.33
N ASP A 399 30.12 -22.64 -14.95
CA ASP A 399 30.97 -23.85 -14.94
C ASP A 399 31.69 -24.11 -13.60
N SER A 400 31.61 -23.17 -12.65
CA SER A 400 32.28 -23.20 -11.33
C SER A 400 33.81 -23.33 -11.35
N ASN A 401 34.45 -23.15 -12.51
CA ASN A 401 35.91 -23.21 -12.69
C ASN A 401 36.47 -21.92 -13.28
N THR A 402 35.61 -21.11 -13.90
CA THR A 402 35.92 -19.80 -14.44
C THR A 402 35.35 -18.73 -13.52
N TYR A 403 36.12 -17.68 -13.26
CA TYR A 403 35.69 -16.54 -12.45
C TYR A 403 36.35 -15.25 -12.90
N ALA A 404 35.70 -14.12 -12.64
CA ALA A 404 36.22 -12.79 -12.89
C ALA A 404 36.46 -12.06 -11.56
N VAL A 405 37.54 -11.27 -11.53
CA VAL A 405 37.90 -10.44 -10.39
C VAL A 405 38.16 -9.02 -10.87
N GLN A 406 37.52 -8.06 -10.21
CA GLN A 406 37.75 -6.63 -10.40
C GLN A 406 38.89 -6.20 -9.48
N GLU A 407 40.08 -5.94 -10.00
CA GLU A 407 41.25 -5.55 -9.19
C GLU A 407 41.28 -4.04 -8.90
N GLY A 408 40.64 -3.23 -9.76
CA GLY A 408 40.53 -1.78 -9.62
C GLY A 408 39.39 -1.22 -10.47
N GLY A 409 39.24 0.11 -10.49
CA GLY A 409 38.13 0.78 -11.17
C GLY A 409 37.98 0.44 -12.66
N SER A 410 39.03 0.07 -13.38
CA SER A 410 38.96 -0.23 -14.82
C SER A 410 39.63 -1.55 -15.24
N LYS A 411 40.10 -2.35 -14.27
CA LYS A 411 40.84 -3.59 -14.55
C LYS A 411 40.04 -4.80 -14.10
N LEU A 412 39.65 -5.61 -15.08
CA LEU A 412 38.97 -6.89 -14.91
C LEU A 412 39.89 -8.03 -15.33
N LYS A 413 40.08 -9.01 -14.45
CA LYS A 413 40.86 -10.23 -14.74
C LYS A 413 39.94 -11.43 -14.74
N VAL A 414 40.06 -12.27 -15.77
CA VAL A 414 39.33 -13.54 -15.86
C VAL A 414 40.30 -14.69 -15.61
N PHE A 415 39.89 -15.64 -14.79
CA PHE A 415 40.64 -16.82 -14.41
C PHE A 415 39.88 -18.07 -14.83
N ARG A 416 40.60 -19.10 -15.28
CA ARG A 416 40.06 -20.44 -15.52
C ARG A 416 40.96 -21.47 -14.84
N ASN A 417 40.39 -22.36 -14.04
CA ASN A 417 41.14 -23.31 -13.20
C ASN A 417 42.20 -22.61 -12.33
N PHE A 418 41.85 -21.45 -11.74
CA PHE A 418 42.73 -20.64 -10.89
C PHE A 418 43.98 -20.10 -11.59
N LYS A 419 43.99 -20.07 -12.93
CA LYS A 419 45.05 -19.46 -13.75
C LYS A 419 44.47 -18.28 -14.52
N GLU A 420 45.18 -17.17 -14.51
CA GLU A 420 44.77 -15.95 -15.21
C GLU A 420 44.77 -16.17 -16.73
N ARG A 421 43.73 -15.66 -17.40
CA ARG A 421 43.65 -15.51 -18.85
C ARG A 421 43.89 -14.02 -19.18
N PRO A 422 45.13 -13.60 -19.44
CA PRO A 422 45.46 -12.19 -19.60
C PRO A 422 44.81 -11.63 -20.87
N GLY A 423 44.28 -10.41 -20.76
CA GLY A 423 43.83 -9.61 -21.91
C GLY A 423 42.52 -10.06 -22.57
N LEU A 424 41.74 -10.95 -21.95
CA LEU A 424 40.47 -11.43 -22.52
C LEU A 424 39.44 -10.31 -22.65
N ILE A 425 39.35 -9.42 -21.66
CA ILE A 425 38.41 -8.30 -21.64
C ILE A 425 39.21 -7.04 -21.27
N THR A 426 39.15 -6.03 -22.13
CA THR A 426 39.74 -4.71 -21.88
C THR A 426 38.63 -3.68 -21.90
N LEU A 427 38.46 -2.96 -20.78
CA LEU A 427 37.36 -2.02 -20.59
C LEU A 427 37.87 -0.59 -20.66
N ALA A 428 37.11 0.28 -21.34
CA ALA A 428 37.41 1.71 -21.47
C ALA A 428 36.68 2.58 -20.43
N TYR A 429 35.84 1.98 -19.58
CA TYR A 429 34.99 2.64 -18.60
C TYR A 429 35.25 2.12 -17.18
N ASN A 430 34.74 2.83 -16.18
CA ASN A 430 34.85 2.43 -14.77
C ASN A 430 33.78 1.40 -14.40
N ILE A 431 34.21 0.34 -13.73
CA ILE A 431 33.42 -0.77 -13.22
C ILE A 431 32.94 -0.42 -11.82
N GLU A 432 31.63 -0.47 -11.61
CA GLU A 432 31.03 -0.32 -10.28
C GLU A 432 30.92 -1.67 -9.57
N ALA A 433 30.45 -2.69 -10.29
CA ALA A 433 30.31 -4.05 -9.79
C ALA A 433 30.42 -5.09 -10.91
N VAL A 434 30.60 -6.34 -10.52
CA VAL A 434 30.60 -7.50 -11.44
C VAL A 434 29.65 -8.56 -10.93
N ALA A 435 28.90 -9.19 -11.83
CA ALA A 435 27.97 -10.25 -11.51
C ALA A 435 28.18 -11.46 -12.44
N GLY A 436 28.02 -12.65 -11.85
CA GLY A 436 28.26 -13.92 -12.52
C GLY A 436 26.97 -14.59 -13.01
N GLY A 437 27.12 -15.60 -13.88
CA GLY A 437 26.01 -16.35 -14.44
C GLY A 437 26.35 -16.97 -15.80
N ALA A 438 25.36 -17.05 -16.69
CA ALA A 438 25.55 -17.56 -18.05
C ALA A 438 26.53 -16.69 -18.85
N LEU A 439 26.43 -15.36 -18.68
CA LEU A 439 27.37 -14.37 -19.17
C LEU A 439 27.97 -13.59 -18.00
N LEU A 440 29.10 -12.93 -18.24
CA LEU A 440 29.72 -12.02 -17.29
C LEU A 440 29.05 -10.66 -17.41
N ALA A 441 28.33 -10.24 -16.37
CA ALA A 441 27.75 -8.91 -16.31
C ALA A 441 28.74 -7.94 -15.65
N VAL A 442 29.11 -6.88 -16.36
CA VAL A 442 29.94 -5.79 -15.87
C VAL A 442 29.07 -4.54 -15.77
N LEU A 443 28.89 -4.05 -14.55
CA LEU A 443 28.03 -2.91 -14.25
C LEU A 443 28.88 -1.64 -14.32
N GLY A 444 28.48 -0.71 -15.19
CA GLY A 444 29.03 0.64 -15.30
C GLY A 444 27.98 1.67 -14.89
N SER A 445 28.39 2.94 -14.84
CA SER A 445 27.49 4.03 -14.44
C SER A 445 26.36 4.21 -15.48
N GLY A 446 25.15 3.80 -15.11
CA GLY A 446 23.95 3.88 -15.95
C GLY A 446 23.79 2.80 -17.03
N PHE A 447 24.62 1.75 -17.04
CA PHE A 447 24.50 0.64 -18.00
C PHE A 447 25.09 -0.67 -17.49
N VAL A 448 24.64 -1.78 -18.07
CA VAL A 448 25.17 -3.13 -17.85
C VAL A 448 25.64 -3.71 -19.17
N CYS A 449 26.90 -4.16 -19.21
CA CYS A 449 27.44 -4.88 -20.37
C CYS A 449 27.57 -6.36 -20.06
N PHE A 450 27.00 -7.20 -20.91
CA PHE A 450 27.13 -8.65 -20.85
C PHE A 450 28.25 -9.12 -21.78
N TYR A 451 29.23 -9.83 -21.23
CA TYR A 451 30.37 -10.39 -21.94
C TYR A 451 30.33 -11.92 -21.93
N ASP A 452 30.79 -12.53 -23.02
CA ASP A 452 31.00 -13.96 -23.10
C ASP A 452 32.27 -14.38 -22.32
N TRP A 453 32.13 -15.37 -21.43
CA TRP A 453 33.21 -15.92 -20.62
C TRP A 453 34.32 -16.59 -21.43
N GLU A 454 34.04 -17.12 -22.62
CA GLU A 454 35.01 -17.86 -23.42
C GLU A 454 35.82 -16.93 -24.33
N THR A 455 35.12 -16.07 -25.06
CA THR A 455 35.65 -15.19 -26.11
C THR A 455 36.01 -13.80 -25.60
N GLY A 456 35.35 -13.31 -24.55
CA GLY A 456 35.47 -11.93 -24.08
C GLY A 456 34.72 -10.90 -24.94
N ALA A 457 33.93 -11.35 -25.92
CA ALA A 457 33.15 -10.46 -26.79
C ALA A 457 31.97 -9.84 -26.02
N LEU A 458 31.62 -8.60 -26.38
CA LEU A 458 30.42 -7.93 -25.90
C LEU A 458 29.20 -8.57 -26.56
N VAL A 459 28.31 -9.15 -25.74
CA VAL A 459 27.08 -9.78 -26.20
C VAL A 459 25.98 -8.73 -26.33
N ARG A 460 25.76 -7.93 -25.28
CA ARG A 460 24.75 -6.86 -25.27
C ARG A 460 25.09 -5.83 -24.20
N ARG A 461 24.83 -4.57 -24.52
CA ARG A 461 24.74 -3.47 -23.55
C ARG A 461 23.28 -3.15 -23.28
N VAL A 462 22.93 -3.01 -22.00
CA VAL A 462 21.60 -2.63 -21.53
C VAL A 462 21.74 -1.34 -20.73
N ASP A 463 21.12 -0.25 -21.19
CA ASP A 463 21.22 1.06 -20.55
C ASP A 463 20.24 1.17 -19.37
N VAL A 464 20.64 0.56 -18.25
CA VAL A 464 19.92 0.57 -16.98
C VAL A 464 20.93 0.73 -15.85
N GLU A 465 20.58 1.56 -14.85
CA GLU A 465 21.35 1.71 -13.61
C GLU A 465 21.10 0.51 -12.69
N ALA A 466 21.78 -0.59 -13.00
CA ALA A 466 21.64 -1.82 -12.24
C ALA A 466 22.49 -1.79 -10.96
N LYS A 467 21.92 -2.34 -9.90
CA LYS A 467 22.58 -2.63 -8.63
C LYS A 467 23.08 -4.07 -8.56
N ALA A 468 22.30 -5.01 -9.12
CA ALA A 468 22.63 -6.43 -9.11
C ALA A 468 22.05 -7.14 -10.35
N VAL A 469 22.65 -8.27 -10.71
CA VAL A 469 22.19 -9.11 -11.81
C VAL A 469 22.12 -10.56 -11.33
N HIS A 470 20.99 -11.21 -11.57
CA HIS A 470 20.74 -12.59 -11.17
C HIS A 470 20.28 -13.43 -12.35
N TRP A 471 21.05 -14.47 -12.68
CA TRP A 471 20.69 -15.42 -13.73
C TRP A 471 19.85 -16.58 -13.18
N SER A 472 18.91 -17.04 -14.01
CA SER A 472 18.21 -18.30 -13.82
C SER A 472 19.16 -19.50 -13.87
N THR A 473 18.73 -20.63 -13.31
CA THR A 473 19.53 -21.86 -13.31
C THR A 473 19.73 -22.44 -14.72
N THR A 474 18.80 -22.17 -15.65
CA THR A 474 18.90 -22.56 -17.06
C THR A 474 19.82 -21.61 -17.85
N GLY A 475 19.96 -20.36 -17.38
CA GLY A 475 20.73 -19.33 -18.06
C GLY A 475 19.95 -18.63 -19.19
N GLU A 476 18.65 -18.89 -19.30
CA GLU A 476 17.78 -18.28 -20.32
C GLU A 476 17.15 -16.98 -19.82
N LEU A 477 16.76 -16.90 -18.55
CA LEU A 477 16.23 -15.68 -17.94
C LEU A 477 17.30 -14.99 -17.09
N VAL A 478 17.33 -13.66 -17.12
CA VAL A 478 18.15 -12.82 -16.25
C VAL A 478 17.31 -11.71 -15.64
N ALA A 479 17.46 -11.50 -14.34
CA ALA A 479 16.89 -10.36 -13.63
C ALA A 479 17.96 -9.28 -13.46
N VAL A 480 17.70 -8.09 -14.00
CA VAL A 480 18.49 -6.87 -13.80
C VAL A 480 17.79 -6.03 -12.74
N VAL A 481 18.38 -5.96 -11.55
CA VAL A 481 17.80 -5.30 -10.38
C VAL A 481 18.33 -3.89 -10.28
N CYS A 482 17.43 -2.91 -10.20
CA CYS A 482 17.67 -1.50 -9.93
C CYS A 482 17.28 -1.18 -8.48
N ASP A 483 17.34 0.10 -8.08
CA ASP A 483 16.97 0.49 -6.71
C ASP A 483 15.46 0.35 -6.43
N ASP A 484 14.60 0.78 -7.36
CA ASP A 484 13.15 0.80 -7.18
C ASP A 484 12.37 -0.14 -8.13
N SER A 485 13.07 -0.78 -9.08
CA SER A 485 12.48 -1.70 -10.07
C SER A 485 13.45 -2.82 -10.43
N PHE A 486 12.93 -3.86 -11.08
CA PHE A 486 13.77 -4.85 -11.75
C PHE A 486 13.16 -5.30 -13.07
N TYR A 487 14.04 -5.64 -14.02
CA TYR A 487 13.70 -6.09 -15.36
C TYR A 487 14.04 -7.56 -15.50
N ILE A 488 13.13 -8.34 -16.08
CA ILE A 488 13.42 -9.71 -16.49
C ILE A 488 13.62 -9.72 -18.00
N LEU A 489 14.81 -10.16 -18.40
CA LEU A 489 15.20 -10.31 -19.79
C LEU A 489 15.36 -11.80 -20.11
N ARG A 490 14.95 -12.20 -21.31
CA ARG A 490 15.23 -13.49 -21.90
C ARG A 490 16.44 -13.38 -22.80
N PHE A 491 17.42 -14.24 -22.58
CA PHE A 491 18.64 -14.37 -23.38
C PHE A 491 18.46 -15.50 -24.39
N ASP A 492 18.45 -15.15 -25.67
CA ASP A 492 18.43 -16.11 -26.78
C ASP A 492 19.86 -16.37 -27.27
N ARG A 493 20.41 -17.51 -26.84
CA ARG A 493 21.75 -17.94 -27.21
C ARG A 493 21.85 -18.31 -28.70
N GLU A 494 20.78 -18.83 -29.29
CA GLU A 494 20.77 -19.23 -30.70
C GLU A 494 20.76 -18.00 -31.61
N ALA A 495 19.99 -16.98 -31.26
CA ALA A 495 20.00 -15.70 -31.97
C ALA A 495 21.39 -15.04 -31.95
N TYR A 496 22.08 -15.08 -30.81
CA TYR A 496 23.46 -14.59 -30.71
C TYR A 496 24.44 -15.39 -31.58
N ALA A 497 24.36 -16.72 -31.54
CA ALA A 497 25.22 -17.59 -32.36
C ALA A 497 24.97 -17.40 -33.87
N ALA A 498 23.70 -17.30 -34.28
CA ALA A 498 23.33 -17.05 -35.67
C ALA A 498 23.83 -15.69 -36.18
N HIS A 499 23.82 -14.67 -35.32
CA HIS A 499 24.37 -13.36 -35.65
C HIS A 499 25.89 -13.41 -35.86
N LEU A 500 26.62 -14.11 -34.99
CA LEU A 500 28.06 -14.34 -35.17
C LEU A 500 28.37 -15.14 -36.44
N ASP A 501 27.59 -16.17 -36.74
CA ASP A 501 27.74 -17.00 -37.96
C ASP A 501 27.43 -16.22 -39.24
N SER A 502 26.60 -15.18 -39.16
CA SER A 502 26.29 -14.29 -40.30
C SER A 502 27.45 -13.37 -40.69
N GLY A 503 28.46 -13.22 -39.81
CA GLY A 503 29.63 -12.37 -40.03
C GLY A 503 29.36 -10.86 -40.00
N ALA A 504 28.22 -10.44 -39.44
CA ALA A 504 27.92 -9.03 -39.19
C ALA A 504 28.83 -8.43 -38.10
N ASP A 505 29.19 -7.15 -38.24
CA ASP A 505 29.99 -6.45 -37.24
C ASP A 505 29.18 -6.26 -35.95
N VAL A 506 29.77 -6.62 -34.81
CA VAL A 506 29.18 -6.33 -33.49
C VAL A 506 29.32 -4.84 -33.23
N GLU A 507 28.20 -4.13 -33.27
CA GLU A 507 28.13 -2.69 -32.96
C GLU A 507 28.50 -2.40 -31.50
N ASP A 508 28.72 -1.13 -31.15
CA ASP A 508 29.14 -0.70 -29.79
C ASP A 508 28.13 -1.09 -28.68
N GLU A 509 26.89 -1.44 -29.05
CA GLU A 509 25.82 -1.89 -28.14
C GLU A 509 25.64 -3.42 -28.09
N GLY A 510 26.43 -4.18 -28.85
CA GLY A 510 26.28 -5.63 -28.98
C GLY A 510 25.11 -6.05 -29.89
N VAL A 511 24.66 -7.29 -29.73
CA VAL A 511 23.60 -7.91 -30.56
C VAL A 511 22.23 -7.69 -29.93
N GLU A 512 21.41 -6.83 -30.54
CA GLU A 512 20.06 -6.50 -30.03
C GLU A 512 19.14 -7.72 -29.92
N THR A 513 19.15 -8.60 -30.92
CA THR A 513 18.30 -9.81 -30.95
C THR A 513 18.69 -10.86 -29.90
N ALA A 514 19.79 -10.69 -29.18
CA ALA A 514 20.21 -11.63 -28.14
C ALA A 514 19.38 -11.50 -26.85
N PHE A 515 18.74 -10.35 -26.61
CA PHE A 515 17.95 -10.11 -25.40
C PHE A 515 16.55 -9.60 -25.73
N GLU A 516 15.56 -10.12 -25.02
CA GLU A 516 14.17 -9.68 -25.08
C GLU A 516 13.68 -9.33 -23.68
N VAL A 517 12.96 -8.21 -23.53
CA VAL A 517 12.35 -7.82 -22.26
C VAL A 517 11.07 -8.62 -22.05
N VAL A 518 11.01 -9.43 -20.99
CA VAL A 518 9.82 -10.22 -20.63
C VAL A 518 8.87 -9.40 -19.78
N THR A 519 9.38 -8.82 -18.68
CA THR A 519 8.56 -8.04 -17.76
C THR A 519 9.38 -7.01 -16.99
N GLU A 520 8.71 -5.95 -16.56
CA GLU A 520 9.22 -4.92 -15.66
C GLU A 520 8.34 -4.89 -14.41
N VAL A 521 8.97 -4.94 -13.25
CA VAL A 521 8.27 -4.88 -11.97
C VAL A 521 8.81 -3.70 -11.16
N SER A 522 7.91 -2.76 -10.83
CA SER A 522 8.20 -1.57 -10.02
C SER A 522 8.20 -1.90 -8.52
N GLU A 523 9.07 -2.83 -8.10
CA GLU A 523 9.32 -3.13 -6.70
C GLU A 523 10.84 -3.14 -6.42
N SER A 524 11.23 -2.54 -5.29
CA SER A 524 12.62 -2.60 -4.82
C SER A 524 12.99 -4.02 -4.40
N VAL A 525 14.13 -4.53 -4.89
CA VAL A 525 14.63 -5.86 -4.52
C VAL A 525 15.86 -5.75 -3.64
N ARG A 526 15.83 -6.41 -2.48
CA ARG A 526 16.96 -6.49 -1.55
C ARG A 526 17.83 -7.70 -1.84
N THR A 527 17.23 -8.88 -1.90
CA THR A 527 17.91 -10.13 -2.26
C THR A 527 17.01 -10.96 -3.15
N ALA A 528 17.59 -11.65 -4.12
CA ALA A 528 16.84 -12.51 -5.01
C ALA A 528 17.60 -13.78 -5.43
N LYS A 529 16.83 -14.81 -5.79
CA LYS A 529 17.29 -16.09 -6.32
C LYS A 529 16.27 -16.64 -7.30
N TRP A 530 16.75 -17.32 -8.33
CA TRP A 530 15.92 -18.06 -9.26
C TRP A 530 15.71 -19.49 -8.81
N THR A 531 14.52 -20.01 -9.08
CA THR A 531 14.15 -21.43 -8.94
C THR A 531 13.39 -21.84 -10.20
N GLY A 532 14.07 -22.53 -11.13
CA GLY A 532 13.51 -22.73 -12.47
C GLY A 532 13.22 -21.38 -13.13
N GLU A 533 11.97 -21.15 -13.50
CA GLU A 533 11.48 -19.88 -14.07
C GLU A 533 10.85 -18.95 -13.04
N CYS A 534 10.81 -19.34 -11.77
CA CYS A 534 10.29 -18.50 -10.70
C CYS A 534 11.40 -17.63 -10.12
N PHE A 535 11.14 -16.32 -10.05
CA PHE A 535 12.04 -15.36 -9.44
C PHE A 535 11.59 -15.09 -8.00
N LEU A 536 12.34 -15.60 -7.02
CA LEU A 536 12.11 -15.37 -5.60
C LEU A 536 12.89 -14.15 -5.14
N TYR A 537 12.25 -13.26 -4.41
CA TYR A 537 12.90 -12.06 -3.91
C TYR A 537 12.32 -11.56 -2.58
N THR A 538 13.13 -10.77 -1.87
CA THR A 538 12.68 -10.00 -0.72
C THR A 538 12.72 -8.51 -1.05
N ASN A 539 11.68 -7.79 -0.65
CA ASN A 539 11.57 -6.36 -0.92
C ASN A 539 12.03 -5.48 0.26
N SER A 540 12.09 -4.17 0.07
CA SER A 540 12.46 -3.22 1.14
C SER A 540 11.48 -3.20 2.32
N THR A 541 10.21 -3.54 2.06
CA THR A 541 9.13 -3.66 3.06
C THR A 541 9.09 -5.00 3.80
N ASN A 542 10.16 -5.81 3.71
CA ASN A 542 10.29 -7.11 4.39
C ASN A 542 9.25 -8.18 3.98
N ARG A 543 8.74 -8.10 2.76
CA ARG A 543 7.91 -9.16 2.16
C ARG A 543 8.79 -10.16 1.43
N LEU A 544 8.44 -11.44 1.57
CA LEU A 544 8.96 -12.50 0.73
C LEU A 544 7.96 -12.74 -0.40
N GLN A 545 8.40 -12.47 -1.62
CA GLN A 545 7.57 -12.57 -2.82
C GLN A 545 8.22 -13.50 -3.84
N TYR A 546 7.40 -13.99 -4.74
CA TYR A 546 7.84 -14.72 -5.91
C TYR A 546 7.09 -14.21 -7.14
N LEU A 547 7.78 -14.14 -8.26
CA LEU A 547 7.22 -13.72 -9.53
C LEU A 547 7.15 -14.93 -10.46
N VAL A 548 5.99 -15.09 -11.10
CA VAL A 548 5.73 -16.08 -12.16
C VAL A 548 5.03 -15.35 -13.30
N GLY A 549 5.62 -15.39 -14.50
CA GLY A 549 5.16 -14.57 -15.61
C GLY A 549 5.24 -13.07 -15.25
N GLU A 550 4.10 -12.40 -15.25
CA GLU A 550 3.96 -10.97 -14.91
C GLU A 550 3.38 -10.75 -13.49
N GLN A 551 2.96 -11.81 -12.80
CA GLN A 551 2.23 -11.70 -11.54
C GLN A 551 3.14 -11.93 -10.33
N THR A 552 3.14 -10.97 -9.41
CA THR A 552 3.84 -11.09 -8.13
C THR A 552 2.91 -11.71 -7.09
N HIS A 553 3.45 -12.67 -6.35
CA HIS A 553 2.73 -13.39 -5.32
C HIS A 553 3.47 -13.29 -4.00
N THR A 554 2.78 -12.87 -2.94
CA THR A 554 3.36 -12.79 -1.60
C THR A 554 3.31 -14.16 -0.93
N ILE A 555 4.45 -14.62 -0.40
CA ILE A 555 4.54 -15.80 0.47
C ILE A 555 4.22 -15.40 1.91
N THR A 556 4.93 -14.39 2.41
CA THR A 556 4.76 -13.90 3.79
C THR A 556 5.20 -12.44 3.94
N HIS A 557 4.72 -11.80 5.00
CA HIS A 557 5.20 -10.53 5.51
C HIS A 557 5.96 -10.76 6.82
N SER A 558 7.18 -10.24 6.92
CA SER A 558 8.01 -10.35 8.13
C SER A 558 8.19 -8.98 8.78
N ASP A 559 8.08 -8.90 10.11
CA ASP A 559 8.37 -7.67 10.85
C ASP A 559 9.87 -7.36 10.86
N ASN A 560 10.71 -8.39 10.69
CA ASN A 560 12.16 -8.26 10.63
C ASN A 560 12.67 -8.30 9.20
N GLU A 561 13.81 -7.66 8.95
CA GLU A 561 14.54 -7.78 7.69
C GLU A 561 14.95 -9.23 7.41
N ILE A 562 14.52 -9.72 6.25
CA ILE A 562 14.82 -11.07 5.76
C ILE A 562 15.64 -11.02 4.47
N PHE A 563 16.63 -11.89 4.39
CA PHE A 563 17.55 -12.07 3.28
C PHE A 563 17.41 -13.49 2.74
N LEU A 564 17.21 -13.61 1.44
CA LEU A 564 16.97 -14.89 0.77
C LEU A 564 18.25 -15.71 0.67
N LEU A 565 18.24 -16.93 1.19
CA LEU A 565 19.36 -17.88 1.04
C LEU A 565 19.20 -18.68 -0.24
N GLY A 566 18.01 -19.23 -0.46
CA GLY A 566 17.66 -20.02 -1.64
C GLY A 566 16.51 -20.99 -1.37
N TYR A 567 16.21 -21.81 -2.36
CA TYR A 567 15.12 -22.78 -2.35
C TYR A 567 15.67 -24.20 -2.55
N ILE A 568 15.13 -25.17 -1.80
CA ILE A 568 15.49 -26.58 -1.94
C ILE A 568 14.27 -27.34 -2.49
N PRO A 569 14.29 -27.78 -3.76
CA PRO A 569 13.16 -28.47 -4.38
C PRO A 569 12.72 -29.74 -3.65
N GLN A 570 13.68 -30.51 -3.13
CA GLN A 570 13.39 -31.74 -2.37
C GLN A 570 12.54 -31.50 -1.12
N HIS A 571 12.61 -30.29 -0.55
CA HIS A 571 11.90 -29.93 0.67
C HIS A 571 10.63 -29.12 0.39
N GLY A 572 10.46 -28.60 -0.84
CA GLY A 572 9.39 -27.66 -1.16
C GLY A 572 9.40 -26.42 -0.27
N ARG A 573 10.60 -25.91 0.09
CA ARG A 573 10.76 -24.82 1.06
C ARG A 573 11.80 -23.79 0.63
N VAL A 574 11.46 -22.53 0.88
CA VAL A 574 12.33 -21.35 0.77
C VAL A 574 12.99 -21.10 2.12
N TYR A 575 14.30 -20.89 2.10
CA TYR A 575 15.08 -20.55 3.28
C TYR A 575 15.50 -19.09 3.25
N VAL A 576 15.25 -18.39 4.34
CA VAL A 576 15.67 -17.01 4.54
C VAL A 576 16.45 -16.88 5.83
N VAL A 577 17.26 -15.85 5.93
CA VAL A 577 18.00 -15.51 7.14
C VAL A 577 17.67 -14.08 7.56
N ASN A 578 17.66 -13.81 8.86
CA ASN A 578 17.65 -12.43 9.34
C ASN A 578 19.07 -11.92 9.63
N LYS A 579 19.18 -10.66 10.05
CA LYS A 579 20.46 -10.06 10.44
C LYS A 579 21.17 -10.78 11.60
N ASP A 580 20.42 -11.37 12.52
CA ASP A 580 20.95 -12.15 13.64
C ASP A 580 21.42 -13.56 13.24
N LEU A 581 21.47 -13.85 11.93
CA LEU A 581 21.87 -15.13 11.35
C LEU A 581 20.97 -16.31 11.78
N ALA A 582 19.73 -16.01 12.19
CA ALA A 582 18.69 -17.01 12.42
C ALA A 582 18.03 -17.37 11.08
N ILE A 583 17.97 -18.67 10.80
CA ILE A 583 17.41 -19.21 9.56
C ILE A 583 15.93 -19.55 9.79
N PHE A 584 15.10 -19.15 8.85
CA PHE A 584 13.66 -19.43 8.80
C PHE A 584 13.34 -20.19 7.52
N SER A 585 12.31 -21.04 7.57
CA SER A 585 11.77 -21.71 6.39
C SER A 585 10.33 -21.33 6.15
N TYR A 586 9.98 -21.27 4.86
CA TYR A 586 8.61 -21.06 4.38
C TYR A 586 8.30 -22.12 3.34
N SER A 587 7.11 -22.71 3.43
CA SER A 587 6.64 -23.68 2.44
C SER A 587 6.32 -22.97 1.12
N LEU A 588 6.82 -23.54 0.02
CA LEU A 588 6.49 -23.15 -1.33
C LEU A 588 6.46 -24.42 -2.16
N SER A 589 5.26 -24.88 -2.48
CA SER A 589 5.10 -26.10 -3.26
C SER A 589 5.58 -25.86 -4.70
N LEU A 590 6.52 -26.68 -5.17
CA LEU A 590 6.94 -26.62 -6.57
C LEU A 590 5.78 -26.91 -7.52
N ALA A 591 4.93 -27.89 -7.16
CA ALA A 591 3.76 -28.26 -7.95
C ALA A 591 2.77 -27.10 -8.11
N LEU A 592 2.64 -26.23 -7.09
CA LEU A 592 1.82 -25.02 -7.21
C LEU A 592 2.42 -24.05 -8.23
N VAL A 593 3.73 -23.80 -8.15
CA VAL A 593 4.41 -22.88 -9.06
C VAL A 593 4.39 -23.41 -10.49
N GLU A 594 4.65 -24.70 -10.69
CA GLU A 594 4.57 -25.35 -12.01
C GLU A 594 3.15 -25.36 -12.56
N TYR A 595 2.13 -25.58 -11.72
CA TYR A 595 0.73 -25.45 -12.11
C TYR A 595 0.40 -24.03 -12.58
N GLN A 596 0.82 -23.00 -11.83
CA GLN A 596 0.62 -21.61 -12.23
C GLN A 596 1.32 -21.30 -13.56
N THR A 597 2.56 -21.77 -13.73
CA THR A 597 3.31 -21.62 -14.99
C THR A 597 2.62 -22.34 -16.16
N ALA A 598 2.08 -23.54 -15.96
CA ALA A 598 1.37 -24.29 -17.00
C ALA A 598 0.07 -23.59 -17.43
N ILE A 599 -0.71 -23.08 -16.47
CA ILE A 599 -1.91 -22.29 -16.75
C ILE A 599 -1.57 -21.02 -17.55
N LEU A 600 -0.51 -20.30 -17.16
CA LEU A 600 -0.06 -19.10 -17.89
C LEU A 600 0.44 -19.40 -19.31
N ARG A 601 0.95 -20.62 -19.56
CA ARG A 601 1.31 -21.10 -20.90
C ARG A 601 0.11 -21.58 -21.72
N GLY A 602 -1.07 -21.72 -21.11
CA GLY A 602 -2.27 -22.26 -21.74
C GLY A 602 -2.30 -23.79 -21.86
N ASP A 603 -1.42 -24.51 -21.15
CA ASP A 603 -1.40 -25.98 -21.15
C ASP A 603 -2.28 -26.55 -20.02
N LEU A 604 -3.57 -26.69 -20.31
CA LEU A 604 -4.57 -27.15 -19.34
C LEU A 604 -4.45 -28.65 -19.01
N ASP A 605 -3.92 -29.45 -19.93
CA ASP A 605 -3.76 -30.89 -19.74
C ASP A 605 -2.64 -31.18 -18.74
N ALA A 606 -1.48 -30.51 -18.89
CA ALA A 606 -0.40 -30.59 -17.92
C ALA A 606 -0.82 -30.05 -16.54
N ALA A 607 -1.60 -28.97 -16.52
CA ALA A 607 -2.13 -28.41 -15.27
C ALA A 607 -3.05 -29.40 -14.52
N ALA A 608 -3.90 -30.15 -15.23
CA ALA A 608 -4.80 -31.12 -14.60
C ALA A 608 -4.05 -32.26 -13.89
N GLU A 609 -2.96 -32.77 -14.47
CA GLU A 609 -2.11 -33.78 -13.83
C GLU A 609 -1.38 -33.23 -12.59
N LEU A 610 -0.92 -31.99 -12.66
CA LEU A 610 -0.23 -31.32 -11.55
C LEU A 610 -1.16 -31.01 -10.38
N LEU A 611 -2.45 -30.78 -10.62
CA LEU A 611 -3.44 -30.47 -9.58
C LEU A 611 -3.58 -31.57 -8.53
N GLU A 612 -3.41 -32.85 -8.91
CA GLU A 612 -3.44 -33.98 -7.97
C GLU A 612 -2.27 -33.93 -6.97
N GLN A 613 -1.15 -33.33 -7.38
CA GLN A 613 0.05 -33.19 -6.57
C GLN A 613 0.01 -31.94 -5.66
N VAL A 614 -0.95 -31.02 -5.88
CA VAL A 614 -1.10 -29.80 -5.07
C VAL A 614 -1.75 -30.13 -3.72
N PRO A 615 -1.11 -29.75 -2.59
CA PRO A 615 -1.67 -29.91 -1.25
C PRO A 615 -3.05 -29.25 -1.06
N ALA A 616 -3.92 -29.87 -0.27
CA ALA A 616 -5.31 -29.42 -0.09
C ALA A 616 -5.45 -28.05 0.59
N ASP A 617 -4.51 -27.68 1.47
CA ASP A 617 -4.40 -26.37 2.11
C ASP A 617 -4.14 -25.23 1.11
N GLN A 618 -3.50 -25.54 -0.02
CA GLN A 618 -3.16 -24.58 -1.06
C GLN A 618 -4.22 -24.49 -2.17
N ARG A 619 -5.23 -25.37 -2.17
CA ARG A 619 -6.29 -25.38 -3.21
C ARG A 619 -7.12 -24.11 -3.24
N ASN A 620 -7.36 -23.44 -2.11
CA ASN A 620 -8.06 -22.16 -2.11
C ASN A 620 -7.21 -21.05 -2.77
N ARG A 621 -5.88 -21.12 -2.67
CA ARG A 621 -4.97 -20.21 -3.38
C ARG A 621 -5.00 -20.47 -4.88
N VAL A 622 -5.05 -21.74 -5.29
CA VAL A 622 -5.28 -22.12 -6.69
C VAL A 622 -6.64 -21.64 -7.18
N ALA A 623 -7.71 -21.82 -6.40
CA ALA A 623 -9.05 -21.37 -6.79
C ALA A 623 -9.11 -19.84 -6.98
N ARG A 624 -8.49 -19.07 -6.09
CA ARG A 624 -8.35 -17.60 -6.28
C ARG A 624 -7.48 -17.26 -7.48
N PHE A 625 -6.39 -17.98 -7.71
CA PHE A 625 -5.57 -17.79 -8.90
C PHE A 625 -6.36 -18.09 -10.19
N LEU A 626 -7.14 -19.17 -10.22
CA LEU A 626 -8.01 -19.49 -11.35
C LEU A 626 -9.12 -18.45 -11.54
N GLU A 627 -9.69 -17.93 -10.46
CA GLU A 627 -10.61 -16.78 -10.49
C GLU A 627 -9.92 -15.55 -11.09
N THR A 628 -8.66 -15.28 -10.73
CA THR A 628 -7.87 -14.21 -11.35
C THR A 628 -7.45 -14.49 -12.79
N GLN A 629 -7.59 -15.72 -13.29
CA GLN A 629 -7.41 -16.05 -14.70
C GLN A 629 -8.76 -16.18 -15.43
N ASP A 630 -9.86 -15.75 -14.78
CA ASP A 630 -11.26 -15.88 -15.22
C ASP A 630 -11.74 -17.31 -15.52
N LEU A 631 -11.05 -18.32 -14.98
CA LEU A 631 -11.42 -19.74 -15.05
C LEU A 631 -12.33 -20.12 -13.86
N LYS A 632 -13.46 -19.42 -13.72
CA LYS A 632 -14.38 -19.52 -12.56
C LYS A 632 -15.02 -20.90 -12.38
N ASP A 633 -15.28 -21.64 -13.47
CA ASP A 633 -15.81 -23.00 -13.41
C ASP A 633 -14.82 -23.97 -12.76
N LEU A 634 -13.55 -23.91 -13.18
CA LEU A 634 -12.46 -24.69 -12.57
C LEU A 634 -12.19 -24.23 -11.12
N ALA A 635 -12.31 -22.92 -10.86
CA ALA A 635 -12.18 -22.38 -9.51
C ALA A 635 -13.27 -22.93 -8.56
N LEU A 636 -14.51 -23.08 -9.03
CA LEU A 636 -15.62 -23.64 -8.25
C LEU A 636 -15.36 -25.11 -7.87
N ASP A 637 -14.79 -25.90 -8.79
CA ASP A 637 -14.46 -27.31 -8.56
C ASP A 637 -13.28 -27.49 -7.60
N VAL A 638 -12.29 -26.60 -7.68
CA VAL A 638 -11.07 -26.66 -6.85
C VAL A 638 -11.30 -26.07 -5.45
N SER A 639 -12.20 -25.11 -5.30
CA SER A 639 -12.45 -24.41 -4.03
C SER A 639 -13.03 -25.34 -2.96
N THR A 640 -12.48 -25.26 -1.76
CA THR A 640 -12.92 -26.04 -0.59
C THR A 640 -13.70 -25.20 0.43
N ASP A 641 -13.63 -23.87 0.31
CA ASP A 641 -14.28 -22.93 1.23
C ASP A 641 -15.76 -22.69 0.84
N PRO A 642 -16.73 -22.99 1.72
CA PRO A 642 -18.15 -22.79 1.45
C PRO A 642 -18.55 -21.34 1.13
N GLU A 643 -17.86 -20.33 1.66
CA GLU A 643 -18.18 -18.93 1.36
C GLU A 643 -17.68 -18.53 -0.03
N HIS A 644 -16.42 -18.83 -0.33
CA HIS A 644 -15.87 -18.64 -1.67
C HIS A 644 -16.65 -19.42 -2.74
N ARG A 645 -17.05 -20.67 -2.45
CA ARG A 645 -17.92 -21.46 -3.32
C ARG A 645 -19.31 -20.87 -3.49
N PHE A 646 -19.88 -20.25 -2.46
CA PHE A 646 -21.17 -19.57 -2.55
C PHE A 646 -21.06 -18.35 -3.47
N ASP A 647 -20.02 -17.54 -3.32
CA ASP A 647 -19.79 -16.36 -4.15
C ASP A 647 -19.50 -16.76 -5.61
N LEU A 648 -18.69 -17.80 -5.83
CA LEU A 648 -18.47 -18.40 -7.15
C LEU A 648 -19.78 -18.95 -7.74
N ALA A 649 -20.59 -19.68 -6.98
CA ALA A 649 -21.88 -20.18 -7.46
C ALA A 649 -22.86 -19.04 -7.81
N ILE A 650 -22.88 -17.94 -7.04
CA ILE A 650 -23.71 -16.76 -7.32
C ILE A 650 -23.19 -15.98 -8.53
N SER A 651 -21.88 -15.94 -8.76
CA SER A 651 -21.29 -15.32 -9.94
C SER A 651 -21.53 -16.14 -11.21
N LEU A 652 -21.56 -17.47 -11.11
CA LEU A 652 -21.87 -18.42 -12.19
C LEU A 652 -23.37 -18.67 -12.38
N ASP A 653 -24.25 -17.99 -11.62
CA ASP A 653 -25.71 -18.19 -11.60
C ASP A 653 -26.13 -19.67 -11.35
N ASN A 654 -25.28 -20.44 -10.67
CA ASN A 654 -25.55 -21.82 -10.26
C ASN A 654 -26.39 -21.84 -8.97
N PHE A 655 -27.70 -21.65 -9.12
CA PHE A 655 -28.64 -21.56 -8.00
C PHE A 655 -28.76 -22.86 -7.19
N ASP A 656 -28.56 -24.03 -7.81
CA ASP A 656 -28.67 -25.32 -7.13
C ASP A 656 -27.60 -25.48 -6.06
N THR A 657 -26.35 -25.14 -6.40
CA THR A 657 -25.21 -25.19 -5.47
C THR A 657 -25.35 -24.11 -4.39
N ALA A 658 -25.79 -22.89 -4.76
CA ALA A 658 -26.03 -21.82 -3.80
C ALA A 658 -27.16 -22.14 -2.81
N LEU A 659 -28.23 -22.83 -3.25
CA LEU A 659 -29.34 -23.27 -2.39
C LEU A 659 -28.95 -24.43 -1.47
N GLU A 660 -28.10 -25.36 -1.93
CA GLU A 660 -27.57 -26.42 -1.10
C GLU A 660 -26.72 -25.86 0.06
N ILE A 661 -25.86 -24.88 -0.23
CA ILE A 661 -25.05 -24.18 0.77
C ILE A 661 -25.93 -23.37 1.73
N ALA A 662 -26.96 -22.67 1.23
CA ALA A 662 -27.88 -21.90 2.06
C ALA A 662 -28.76 -22.76 2.98
N ARG A 663 -29.07 -24.00 2.60
CA ARG A 663 -29.87 -24.95 3.40
C ARG A 663 -29.05 -25.72 4.43
N SER A 664 -27.78 -26.01 4.13
CA SER A 664 -26.87 -26.74 5.02
C SER A 664 -26.15 -25.84 6.02
N GLY A 665 -26.12 -24.52 5.79
CA GLY A 665 -25.41 -23.55 6.64
C GLY A 665 -26.06 -23.23 8.00
N PRO A 666 -25.31 -22.58 8.92
CA PRO A 666 -25.82 -22.14 10.22
C PRO A 666 -26.96 -21.11 10.09
N GLN A 667 -27.97 -21.16 10.98
CA GLN A 667 -29.16 -20.29 10.92
C GLN A 667 -28.88 -18.79 11.20
N VAL A 668 -27.73 -18.46 11.79
CA VAL A 668 -27.35 -17.06 12.05
C VAL A 668 -26.63 -16.53 10.80
N GLY A 669 -27.16 -15.47 10.17
CA GLY A 669 -26.62 -14.92 8.93
C GLY A 669 -27.17 -15.56 7.65
N SER A 670 -28.04 -16.57 7.74
CA SER A 670 -28.68 -17.16 6.57
C SER A 670 -29.63 -16.17 5.85
N GLU A 671 -30.17 -15.17 6.57
CA GLU A 671 -31.08 -14.17 6.02
C GLU A 671 -30.45 -13.34 4.89
N SER A 672 -29.16 -12.97 5.00
CA SER A 672 -28.46 -12.25 3.93
C SER A 672 -28.21 -13.15 2.72
N ARG A 673 -27.85 -14.43 2.94
CA ARG A 673 -27.69 -15.42 1.85
C ARG A 673 -29.00 -15.65 1.11
N TRP A 674 -30.11 -15.80 1.82
CA TRP A 674 -31.44 -15.93 1.21
C TRP A 674 -31.85 -14.65 0.46
N ARG A 675 -31.51 -13.46 0.97
CA ARG A 675 -31.75 -12.20 0.26
C ARG A 675 -30.93 -12.13 -1.04
N THR A 676 -29.62 -12.42 -0.99
CA THR A 676 -28.76 -12.42 -2.19
C THR A 676 -29.24 -13.40 -3.25
N ILE A 677 -29.64 -14.62 -2.86
CA ILE A 677 -30.27 -15.57 -3.79
C ILE A 677 -31.59 -15.01 -4.32
N GLY A 678 -32.43 -14.41 -3.46
CA GLY A 678 -33.71 -13.82 -3.83
C GLY A 678 -33.57 -12.67 -4.84
N ASP A 679 -32.61 -11.77 -4.63
CA ASP A 679 -32.33 -10.63 -5.51
C ASP A 679 -31.80 -11.10 -6.86
N LYS A 680 -30.88 -12.08 -6.86
CA LYS A 680 -30.35 -12.70 -8.09
C LYS A 680 -31.42 -13.49 -8.84
N ALA A 681 -32.27 -14.23 -8.12
CA ALA A 681 -33.42 -14.94 -8.69
C ALA A 681 -34.42 -13.94 -9.30
N LEU A 682 -34.70 -12.82 -8.64
CA LEU A 682 -35.58 -11.77 -9.16
C LEU A 682 -34.98 -11.08 -10.39
N ALA A 683 -33.67 -10.83 -10.39
CA ALA A 683 -32.95 -10.27 -11.54
C ALA A 683 -33.01 -11.18 -12.79
N ARG A 684 -33.10 -12.50 -12.59
CA ARG A 684 -33.29 -13.52 -13.64
C ARG A 684 -34.76 -13.91 -13.87
N TRP A 685 -35.72 -13.12 -13.38
CA TRP A 685 -37.16 -13.34 -13.54
C TRP A 685 -37.72 -14.62 -12.89
N ASN A 686 -36.98 -15.25 -11.99
CA ASN A 686 -37.46 -16.38 -11.20
C ASN A 686 -38.22 -15.89 -9.95
N VAL A 687 -39.42 -15.36 -10.17
CA VAL A 687 -40.27 -14.76 -9.12
C VAL A 687 -40.71 -15.78 -8.06
N ALA A 688 -40.88 -17.06 -8.44
CA ALA A 688 -41.28 -18.11 -7.52
C ALA A 688 -40.18 -18.41 -6.48
N LEU A 689 -38.93 -18.53 -6.94
CA LEU A 689 -37.77 -18.71 -6.06
C LEU A 689 -37.51 -17.46 -5.22
N ALA A 690 -37.60 -16.27 -5.84
CA ALA A 690 -37.45 -15.00 -5.12
C ALA A 690 -38.48 -14.84 -3.99
N LYS A 691 -39.74 -15.26 -4.20
CA LYS A 691 -40.77 -15.26 -3.16
C LYS A 691 -40.39 -16.14 -1.96
N GLU A 692 -39.93 -17.36 -2.21
CA GLU A 692 -39.48 -18.28 -1.14
C GLU A 692 -38.28 -17.69 -0.38
N CYS A 693 -37.31 -17.14 -1.12
CA CYS A 693 -36.11 -16.55 -0.58
C CYS A 693 -36.40 -15.31 0.29
N PHE A 694 -37.27 -14.39 -0.16
CA PHE A 694 -37.61 -13.19 0.61
C PHE A 694 -38.48 -13.50 1.84
N GLU A 695 -39.34 -14.52 1.78
CA GLU A 695 -40.10 -14.99 2.95
C GLU A 695 -39.15 -15.57 4.02
N LYS A 696 -38.16 -16.37 3.60
CA LYS A 696 -37.12 -16.89 4.49
C LYS A 696 -36.15 -15.82 5.01
N ALA A 697 -35.88 -14.79 4.21
CA ALA A 697 -35.07 -13.63 4.60
C ALA A 697 -35.84 -12.61 5.45
N GLN A 698 -37.16 -12.77 5.61
CA GLN A 698 -38.07 -11.84 6.27
C GLN A 698 -37.94 -10.37 5.80
N ASP A 699 -37.62 -10.17 4.52
CA ASP A 699 -37.45 -8.85 3.92
C ASP A 699 -38.81 -8.26 3.49
N LEU A 700 -39.41 -7.48 4.40
CA LEU A 700 -40.75 -6.92 4.24
C LEU A 700 -40.88 -6.02 2.99
N SER A 701 -39.81 -5.33 2.59
CA SER A 701 -39.85 -4.37 1.47
C SER A 701 -39.90 -5.10 0.13
N SER A 702 -39.02 -6.09 -0.05
CA SER A 702 -38.96 -6.93 -1.24
C SER A 702 -40.20 -7.83 -1.33
N MET A 703 -40.69 -8.33 -0.19
CA MET A 703 -41.97 -9.03 -0.11
C MET A 703 -43.15 -8.14 -0.51
N LEU A 704 -43.20 -6.87 -0.07
CA LEU A 704 -44.26 -5.93 -0.48
C LEU A 704 -44.25 -5.74 -1.99
N LEU A 705 -43.08 -5.47 -2.57
CA LEU A 705 -42.93 -5.25 -4.00
C LEU A 705 -43.41 -6.45 -4.81
N VAL A 706 -42.99 -7.66 -4.44
CA VAL A 706 -43.41 -8.89 -5.14
C VAL A 706 -44.91 -9.12 -4.94
N ALA A 707 -45.43 -8.94 -3.72
CA ALA A 707 -46.84 -9.20 -3.40
C ALA A 707 -47.79 -8.21 -4.07
N THR A 708 -47.46 -6.91 -4.13
CA THR A 708 -48.27 -5.90 -4.83
C THR A 708 -48.21 -6.07 -6.34
N SER A 709 -47.03 -6.41 -6.88
CA SER A 709 -46.86 -6.58 -8.33
C SER A 709 -47.55 -7.83 -8.87
N THR A 710 -47.59 -8.90 -8.07
CA THR A 710 -48.30 -10.15 -8.43
C THR A 710 -49.77 -10.16 -7.98
N ASN A 711 -50.19 -9.16 -7.21
CA ASN A 711 -51.49 -9.08 -6.55
C ASN A 711 -51.83 -10.34 -5.72
N ASP A 712 -50.81 -10.92 -5.08
CA ASP A 712 -50.95 -12.10 -4.23
C ASP A 712 -51.53 -11.71 -2.87
N ARG A 713 -52.83 -11.97 -2.69
CA ARG A 713 -53.55 -11.62 -1.46
C ARG A 713 -53.09 -12.43 -0.25
N GLU A 714 -52.60 -13.65 -0.42
CA GLU A 714 -52.12 -14.48 0.70
C GLU A 714 -50.78 -13.94 1.22
N LEU A 715 -49.87 -13.63 0.29
CA LEU A 715 -48.58 -13.02 0.61
C LEU A 715 -48.76 -11.63 1.23
N LEU A 716 -49.67 -10.80 0.70
CA LEU A 716 -50.01 -9.49 1.29
C LEU A 716 -50.58 -9.60 2.70
N THR A 717 -51.40 -10.63 2.98
CA THR A 717 -51.98 -10.83 4.32
C THR A 717 -50.91 -11.24 5.34
N ARG A 718 -50.01 -12.17 4.97
CA ARG A 718 -48.87 -12.56 5.81
C ARG A 718 -47.91 -11.39 6.04
N LEU A 719 -47.61 -10.63 4.99
CA LEU A 719 -46.78 -9.43 5.07
C LEU A 719 -47.38 -8.40 6.03
N ALA A 720 -48.68 -8.15 5.95
CA ALA A 720 -49.35 -7.18 6.82
C ALA A 720 -49.27 -7.59 8.30
N GLN A 721 -49.41 -8.89 8.61
CA GLN A 721 -49.24 -9.43 9.95
C GLN A 721 -47.80 -9.27 10.44
N LEU A 722 -46.81 -9.74 9.67
CA LEU A 722 -45.38 -9.64 10.01
C LEU A 722 -44.92 -8.18 10.16
N ALA A 723 -45.40 -7.28 9.31
CA ALA A 723 -45.11 -5.85 9.40
C ALA A 723 -45.73 -5.20 10.64
N THR A 724 -46.92 -5.66 11.06
CA THR A 724 -47.57 -5.20 12.31
C THR A 724 -46.80 -5.68 13.54
N GLU A 725 -46.34 -6.93 13.55
CA GLU A 725 -45.52 -7.50 14.64
C GLU A 725 -44.16 -6.81 14.76
N LYS A 726 -43.50 -6.51 13.63
CA LYS A 726 -42.22 -5.79 13.60
C LYS A 726 -42.34 -4.27 13.85
N GLY A 727 -43.56 -3.73 13.97
CA GLY A 727 -43.81 -2.30 14.20
C GLY A 727 -43.65 -1.41 12.95
N SER A 728 -43.54 -1.98 11.75
CA SER A 728 -43.41 -1.27 10.48
C SER A 728 -44.77 -0.79 9.95
N THR A 729 -45.28 0.29 10.53
CA THR A 729 -46.63 0.83 10.28
C THR A 729 -46.89 1.22 8.82
N ASN A 730 -45.91 1.77 8.10
CA ASN A 730 -46.08 2.16 6.69
C ASN A 730 -46.27 0.95 5.76
N VAL A 731 -45.50 -0.12 5.96
CA VAL A 731 -45.59 -1.35 5.16
C VAL A 731 -46.89 -2.08 5.49
N ALA A 732 -47.27 -2.14 6.78
CA ALA A 732 -48.55 -2.70 7.20
C ALA A 732 -49.73 -1.93 6.58
N PHE A 733 -49.71 -0.59 6.65
CA PHE A 733 -50.76 0.25 6.06
C PHE A 733 -50.85 0.09 4.53
N ALA A 734 -49.71 0.07 3.82
CA ALA A 734 -49.69 -0.14 2.38
C ALA A 734 -50.22 -1.54 1.98
N ALA A 735 -49.90 -2.57 2.77
CA ALA A 735 -50.39 -3.92 2.57
C ALA A 735 -51.91 -4.03 2.81
N TYR A 736 -52.42 -3.50 3.93
CA TYR A 736 -53.86 -3.47 4.22
C TYR A 736 -54.66 -2.63 3.22
N LEU A 737 -54.09 -1.51 2.76
CA LEU A 737 -54.69 -0.67 1.72
C LEU A 737 -54.80 -1.44 0.39
N SER A 738 -53.75 -2.17 0.02
CA SER A 738 -53.74 -3.03 -1.18
C SER A 738 -54.75 -4.18 -1.08
N LEU A 739 -54.97 -4.71 0.14
CA LEU A 739 -56.01 -5.70 0.42
C LEU A 739 -57.44 -5.11 0.44
N SER A 740 -57.57 -3.79 0.39
CA SER A 740 -58.82 -3.04 0.60
C SER A 740 -59.44 -3.26 1.99
N ASP A 741 -58.63 -3.57 2.99
CA ASP A 741 -59.05 -3.71 4.38
C ASP A 741 -58.99 -2.35 5.10
N VAL A 742 -60.05 -1.57 4.89
CA VAL A 742 -60.18 -0.21 5.42
C VAL A 742 -60.21 -0.19 6.95
N ASP A 743 -60.78 -1.21 7.58
CA ASP A 743 -60.92 -1.27 9.03
C ASP A 743 -59.55 -1.50 9.70
N SER A 744 -58.73 -2.41 9.16
CA SER A 744 -57.35 -2.61 9.61
C SER A 744 -56.45 -1.39 9.35
N CYS A 745 -56.63 -0.67 8.23
CA CYS A 745 -55.92 0.59 7.98
C CYS A 745 -56.21 1.66 9.05
N ILE A 746 -57.47 1.79 9.45
CA ILE A 746 -57.87 2.73 10.51
C ILE A 746 -57.27 2.29 11.85
N GLU A 747 -57.30 1.00 12.17
CA GLU A 747 -56.69 0.48 13.41
C GLU A 747 -55.17 0.72 13.47
N VAL A 748 -54.46 0.58 12.35
CA VAL A 748 -53.02 0.89 12.28
C VAL A 748 -52.75 2.37 12.56
N LEU A 749 -53.59 3.28 12.03
CA LEU A 749 -53.47 4.72 12.28
C LEU A 749 -53.86 5.11 13.73
N GLU A 750 -54.89 4.48 14.30
CA GLU A 750 -55.29 4.67 15.70
C GLU A 750 -54.19 4.18 16.66
N LYS A 751 -53.62 2.98 16.43
CA LYS A 751 -52.51 2.44 17.22
C LYS A 751 -51.24 3.29 17.12
N ALA A 752 -51.04 3.98 15.99
CA ALA A 752 -49.94 4.92 15.79
C ALA A 752 -50.21 6.32 16.38
N GLY A 753 -51.36 6.56 17.01
CA GLY A 753 -51.73 7.86 17.59
C GLY A 753 -52.08 8.95 16.56
N ARG A 754 -52.35 8.59 15.30
CA ARG A 754 -52.63 9.53 14.20
C ARG A 754 -54.13 9.68 13.97
N HIS A 755 -54.86 10.08 15.01
CA HIS A 755 -56.34 10.15 14.98
C HIS A 755 -56.90 11.15 13.97
N SER A 756 -56.20 12.25 13.68
CA SER A 756 -56.58 13.23 12.66
C SER A 756 -56.59 12.63 11.25
N GLU A 757 -55.57 11.83 10.93
CA GLU A 757 -55.45 11.15 9.64
C GLU A 757 -56.39 9.96 9.54
N ALA A 758 -56.58 9.23 10.64
CA ALA A 758 -57.61 8.18 10.72
C ALA A 758 -59.01 8.76 10.47
N ALA A 759 -59.32 9.95 11.00
CA ALA A 759 -60.60 10.63 10.78
C ALA A 759 -60.77 11.09 9.32
N LEU A 760 -59.72 11.61 8.68
CA LEU A 760 -59.75 12.00 7.27
C LEU A 760 -59.87 10.79 6.34
N PHE A 761 -59.13 9.72 6.63
CA PHE A 761 -59.19 8.46 5.90
C PHE A 761 -60.58 7.81 6.04
N ALA A 762 -61.12 7.77 7.26
CA ALA A 762 -62.48 7.30 7.52
C ALA A 762 -63.54 8.17 6.83
N ARG A 763 -63.39 9.51 6.78
CA ARG A 763 -64.32 10.39 6.04
C ARG A 763 -64.43 10.02 4.57
N THR A 764 -63.35 9.49 3.98
CA THR A 764 -63.27 9.13 2.57
C THR A 764 -63.74 7.70 2.31
N TYR A 765 -63.32 6.74 3.14
CA TYR A 765 -63.49 5.30 2.88
C TYR A 765 -64.42 4.56 3.85
N ALA A 766 -64.69 5.11 5.05
CA ALA A 766 -65.62 4.55 6.04
C ALA A 766 -66.33 5.64 6.88
N PRO A 767 -67.23 6.45 6.27
CA PRO A 767 -67.89 7.58 6.93
C PRO A 767 -68.57 7.25 8.28
N SER A 768 -69.04 6.01 8.45
CA SER A 768 -69.69 5.52 9.68
C SER A 768 -68.79 5.58 10.92
N ARG A 769 -67.46 5.44 10.77
CA ARG A 769 -66.49 5.44 11.88
C ARG A 769 -65.98 6.83 12.26
N VAL A 770 -66.28 7.86 11.47
CA VAL A 770 -65.73 9.22 11.67
C VAL A 770 -66.11 9.80 13.03
N SER A 771 -67.37 9.64 13.45
CA SER A 771 -67.82 10.21 14.74
C SER A 771 -67.09 9.57 15.94
N GLU A 772 -66.83 8.25 15.89
CA GLU A 772 -66.06 7.55 16.92
C GLU A 772 -64.60 8.06 16.97
N ILE A 773 -63.94 8.16 15.81
CA ILE A 773 -62.54 8.58 15.71
C ILE A 773 -62.39 10.06 16.09
N VAL A 774 -63.32 10.92 15.69
CA VAL A 774 -63.34 12.34 16.06
C VAL A 774 -63.56 12.51 17.56
N SER A 775 -64.36 11.67 18.20
CA SER A 775 -64.51 11.67 19.65
C SER A 775 -63.20 11.30 20.36
N LYS A 776 -62.48 10.27 19.87
CA LYS A 776 -61.16 9.91 20.41
C LYS A 776 -60.13 11.01 20.18
N TRP A 777 -60.14 11.64 18.99
CA TRP A 777 -59.27 12.75 18.64
C TRP A 777 -59.50 13.99 19.53
N ARG A 778 -60.76 14.36 19.76
CA ARG A 778 -61.11 15.43 20.72
C ARG A 778 -60.66 15.09 22.13
N GLY A 779 -60.92 13.85 22.59
CA GLY A 779 -60.47 13.38 23.90
C GLY A 779 -58.95 13.46 24.08
N GLU A 780 -58.18 13.11 23.05
CA GLU A 780 -56.72 13.25 23.05
C GLU A 780 -56.29 14.72 23.18
N LEU A 781 -56.90 15.62 22.40
CA LEU A 781 -56.60 17.06 22.44
C LEU A 781 -57.04 17.75 23.75
N GLU A 782 -58.10 17.26 24.39
CA GLU A 782 -58.57 17.76 25.69
C GLU A 782 -57.68 17.24 26.84
N SER A 783 -57.15 16.02 26.71
CA SER A 783 -56.28 15.41 27.73
C SER A 783 -54.97 16.16 27.96
N THR A 784 -54.48 16.91 26.96
CA THR A 784 -53.26 17.71 27.05
C THR A 784 -53.44 19.03 27.81
N ASN A 785 -54.67 19.39 28.21
CA ASN A 785 -55.02 20.46 29.16
C ASN A 785 -54.46 21.86 28.83
N ARG A 786 -54.18 22.13 27.54
CA ARG A 786 -53.69 23.42 27.04
C ARG A 786 -54.84 24.21 26.44
N HIS A 787 -54.99 25.47 26.83
CA HIS A 787 -56.06 26.36 26.36
C HIS A 787 -56.25 26.34 24.83
N LYS A 788 -55.15 26.45 24.07
CA LYS A 788 -55.18 26.41 22.59
C LYS A 788 -55.66 25.08 22.02
N GLN A 789 -55.34 23.96 22.65
CA GLN A 789 -55.76 22.64 22.17
C GLN A 789 -57.22 22.35 22.51
N ASN A 790 -57.72 22.88 23.63
CA ASN A 790 -59.15 22.84 23.96
C ASN A 790 -59.97 23.71 22.98
N GLU A 791 -59.44 24.87 22.56
CA GLU A 791 -60.05 25.67 21.48
C GLU A 791 -60.06 24.93 20.14
N ILE A 792 -58.97 24.24 19.80
CA ILE A 792 -58.90 23.41 18.58
C ILE A 792 -59.88 22.23 18.67
N ALA A 793 -59.95 21.54 19.81
CA ALA A 793 -60.90 20.43 20.03
C ALA A 793 -62.36 20.89 19.86
N ALA A 794 -62.70 22.08 20.36
CA ALA A 794 -64.02 22.69 20.20
C ALA A 794 -64.34 23.09 18.74
N SER A 795 -63.31 23.40 17.94
CA SER A 795 -63.44 23.79 16.51
C SER A 795 -63.61 22.59 15.57
N ILE A 796 -63.16 21.39 15.96
CA ILE A 796 -63.31 20.17 15.15
C ILE A 796 -64.79 19.81 15.13
N ALA A 797 -65.44 19.81 13.97
CA ALA A 797 -66.86 19.49 13.86
C ALA A 797 -67.11 17.96 13.84
N ASP A 798 -68.11 17.50 14.60
CA ASP A 798 -68.56 16.12 14.61
C ASP A 798 -69.81 16.01 13.72
N PRO A 799 -69.82 15.12 12.70
CA PRO A 799 -70.96 14.94 11.80
C PRO A 799 -72.27 14.54 12.51
N ALA A 800 -72.21 13.95 13.70
CA ALA A 800 -73.39 13.59 14.47
C ALA A 800 -74.01 14.77 15.26
N MET A 801 -73.21 15.77 15.62
CA MET A 801 -73.62 16.92 16.45
C MET A 801 -73.83 18.20 15.63
N ASN A 802 -73.06 18.37 14.55
CA ASN A 802 -73.02 19.60 13.73
C ASN A 802 -73.42 19.30 12.28
N GLU A 803 -74.64 18.81 12.07
CA GLU A 803 -75.11 18.38 10.74
C GLU A 803 -75.09 19.51 9.69
N ALA A 804 -75.30 20.77 10.13
CA ALA A 804 -75.27 21.95 9.27
C ALA A 804 -73.87 22.28 8.72
N ALA A 805 -72.79 21.76 9.30
CA ALA A 805 -71.42 22.00 8.82
C ALA A 805 -71.00 21.04 7.69
N PHE A 806 -71.82 20.02 7.38
CA PHE A 806 -71.52 18.96 6.40
C PHE A 806 -72.54 18.94 5.26
N GLU A 807 -72.62 20.04 4.50
CA GLU A 807 -73.57 20.26 3.40
C GLU A 807 -73.32 19.36 2.16
N GLU A 808 -72.19 18.63 2.11
CA GLU A 808 -71.73 17.77 0.99
C GLU A 808 -72.55 16.47 0.77
N GLY A 809 -73.73 16.33 1.39
CA GLY A 809 -74.57 15.14 1.24
C GLY A 809 -74.15 13.95 2.12
N TRP A 810 -73.74 14.22 3.37
CA TRP A 810 -73.29 13.22 4.37
C TRP A 810 -74.22 12.00 4.52
N LYS A 811 -75.54 12.21 4.52
CA LYS A 811 -76.56 11.12 4.58
C LYS A 811 -76.51 10.17 3.37
N SER A 812 -76.19 10.69 2.19
CA SER A 812 -76.03 9.89 0.97
C SER A 812 -74.76 9.03 1.04
N SER A 813 -73.66 9.56 1.58
CA SER A 813 -72.42 8.81 1.77
C SER A 813 -72.57 7.65 2.76
N LEU A 814 -73.27 7.86 3.88
CA LEU A 814 -73.60 6.80 4.85
C LEU A 814 -74.51 5.72 4.25
N ALA A 815 -75.46 6.09 3.38
CA ALA A 815 -76.32 5.14 2.66
C ALA A 815 -75.52 4.30 1.65
N LYS A 816 -74.60 4.93 0.89
CA LYS A 816 -73.71 4.25 -0.06
C LYS A 816 -72.72 3.31 0.65
N GLU A 817 -72.17 3.71 1.78
CA GLU A 817 -71.28 2.84 2.57
C GLU A 817 -72.01 1.57 3.02
N LYS A 818 -73.24 1.68 3.51
CA LYS A 818 -74.07 0.51 3.87
C LYS A 818 -74.36 -0.39 2.67
N GLU A 819 -74.55 0.19 1.48
CA GLU A 819 -74.76 -0.58 0.24
C GLU A 819 -73.48 -1.33 -0.20
N VAL A 820 -72.31 -0.70 -0.07
CA VAL A 820 -71.01 -1.26 -0.46
C VAL A 820 -70.52 -2.32 0.54
N ARG A 821 -70.62 -2.08 1.86
CA ARG A 821 -70.30 -3.07 2.91
C ARG A 821 -71.25 -4.28 2.86
N GLY A 822 -72.46 -4.13 2.31
CA GLY A 822 -73.44 -5.21 2.12
C GLY A 822 -73.22 -6.10 0.88
N LYS A 823 -72.34 -5.70 -0.05
CA LYS A 823 -72.00 -6.49 -1.25
C LYS A 823 -70.69 -7.25 -0.99
N ALA A 824 -70.77 -8.58 -0.91
CA ALA A 824 -69.58 -9.42 -0.82
C ALA A 824 -68.61 -9.11 -1.98
N PRO A 825 -67.28 -9.04 -1.72
CA PRO A 825 -66.32 -8.69 -2.75
C PRO A 825 -66.38 -9.71 -3.89
N LYS A 826 -66.62 -9.23 -5.11
CA LYS A 826 -66.53 -10.05 -6.32
C LYS A 826 -65.11 -10.61 -6.41
N LYS A 827 -64.98 -11.93 -6.43
CA LYS A 827 -63.74 -12.59 -6.84
C LYS A 827 -63.45 -12.15 -8.27
N VAL A 828 -62.42 -11.31 -8.44
CA VAL A 828 -61.86 -10.99 -9.75
C VAL A 828 -60.62 -11.85 -9.93
N ASN A 829 -60.73 -12.77 -10.89
CA ASN A 829 -59.74 -13.58 -11.60
C ASN A 829 -58.35 -13.75 -10.96
N GLY A 830 -58.07 -14.98 -10.55
CA GLY A 830 -56.74 -15.41 -10.11
C GLY A 830 -56.70 -16.89 -9.74
N VAL A 831 -57.10 -17.76 -10.66
CA VAL A 831 -56.66 -19.17 -10.61
C VAL A 831 -56.18 -19.52 -12.00
N ALA A 832 -54.87 -19.35 -12.22
CA ALA A 832 -54.21 -19.84 -13.42
C ALA A 832 -53.64 -21.22 -13.12
N SER A 833 -54.20 -22.24 -13.76
CA SER A 833 -53.51 -23.49 -14.05
C SER A 833 -52.29 -23.19 -14.95
N PRO A 834 -51.22 -23.99 -14.89
CA PRO A 834 -49.96 -23.64 -15.53
C PRO A 834 -50.02 -23.88 -17.04
N PRO A 835 -49.35 -23.03 -17.85
CA PRO A 835 -48.75 -23.57 -19.06
C PRO A 835 -47.34 -23.02 -19.35
N ASP A 836 -46.50 -23.97 -19.74
CA ASP A 836 -45.57 -23.98 -20.87
C ASP A 836 -44.96 -22.66 -21.39
N LYS A 837 -43.63 -22.67 -21.33
CA LYS A 837 -42.61 -22.34 -22.34
C LYS A 837 -42.66 -21.00 -23.11
N ASP A 838 -41.44 -20.48 -23.19
CA ASP A 838 -40.87 -19.48 -24.10
C ASP A 838 -41.03 -18.01 -23.70
N PHE A 839 -39.97 -17.44 -23.11
CA PHE A 839 -39.69 -16.00 -23.17
C PHE A 839 -38.18 -15.73 -23.23
N THR A 840 -37.75 -15.04 -24.28
CA THR A 840 -36.37 -14.63 -24.60
C THR A 840 -36.01 -13.27 -23.98
N MET A 841 -34.71 -13.09 -23.71
CA MET A 841 -34.09 -12.01 -22.95
C MET A 841 -33.74 -10.78 -23.81
N THR A 842 -34.71 -9.98 -24.25
CA THR A 842 -34.40 -8.73 -25.01
C THR A 842 -35.09 -7.43 -24.58
N ASP A 843 -35.98 -7.38 -23.59
CA ASP A 843 -36.71 -6.14 -23.30
C ASP A 843 -36.73 -5.74 -21.82
N LEU A 844 -35.74 -4.97 -21.34
CA LEU A 844 -35.86 -4.08 -20.18
C LEU A 844 -34.74 -3.01 -20.14
N PHE A 845 -34.91 -1.80 -20.70
CA PHE A 845 -34.34 -0.53 -20.20
C PHE A 845 -35.06 0.68 -20.86
N LYS A 846 -35.22 1.82 -20.15
CA LYS A 846 -35.82 3.06 -20.68
C LYS A 846 -34.79 4.19 -20.72
N ALA A 847 -34.78 4.97 -21.81
CA ALA A 847 -33.74 5.97 -22.10
C ALA A 847 -33.77 7.25 -21.22
N SER A 848 -34.91 7.54 -20.58
CA SER A 848 -35.18 8.81 -19.87
C SER A 848 -34.36 9.04 -18.60
N ASP A 849 -33.70 8.01 -18.07
CA ASP A 849 -33.13 8.04 -16.72
C ASP A 849 -31.59 8.14 -16.71
N SER A 850 -30.95 8.32 -17.88
CA SER A 850 -29.48 8.30 -18.03
C SER A 850 -28.80 9.68 -17.98
N GLY A 851 -27.49 9.72 -17.71
CA GLY A 851 -26.72 10.96 -17.77
C GLY A 851 -25.21 10.81 -17.84
N LEU A 852 -24.54 11.96 -17.85
CA LEU A 852 -23.14 12.14 -18.22
C LEU A 852 -22.45 13.07 -17.21
N LEU A 853 -21.38 12.58 -16.57
CA LEU A 853 -20.48 13.42 -15.76
C LEU A 853 -19.24 13.74 -16.59
N LEU A 854 -18.91 15.02 -16.61
CA LEU A 854 -17.81 15.61 -17.38
C LEU A 854 -16.88 16.34 -16.41
N VAL A 855 -15.59 16.04 -16.45
CA VAL A 855 -14.59 16.66 -15.57
C VAL A 855 -13.38 17.07 -16.40
N PHE A 856 -13.09 18.36 -16.44
CA PHE A 856 -11.87 18.90 -17.03
C PHE A 856 -10.86 19.18 -15.92
N MET A 857 -9.64 18.71 -16.11
CA MET A 857 -8.60 18.76 -15.08
C MET A 857 -7.27 19.08 -15.73
N GLU A 858 -6.41 19.73 -14.95
CA GLU A 858 -5.03 19.97 -15.34
C GLU A 858 -4.07 19.54 -14.21
N PRO A 859 -2.93 18.92 -14.59
CA PRO A 859 -1.87 18.68 -13.62
C PRO A 859 -1.35 20.02 -13.10
N GLY A 860 -1.25 20.16 -11.78
CA GLY A 860 -0.67 21.36 -11.18
C GLY A 860 0.84 21.45 -11.45
N PRO A 861 1.49 22.58 -11.14
CA PRO A 861 2.90 22.81 -11.49
C PRO A 861 3.90 21.80 -10.92
N SER A 862 3.47 21.03 -9.90
CA SER A 862 4.26 20.03 -9.21
C SER A 862 3.87 18.59 -9.56
N VAL A 863 2.90 18.37 -10.46
CA VAL A 863 2.46 17.02 -10.87
C VAL A 863 2.91 16.79 -12.31
N SER A 864 3.68 15.74 -12.55
CA SER A 864 4.06 15.39 -13.93
C SER A 864 2.85 14.86 -14.69
N LEU A 865 2.85 14.98 -16.03
CA LEU A 865 1.75 14.48 -16.84
C LEU A 865 1.61 12.95 -16.72
N GLU A 866 2.73 12.25 -16.59
CA GLU A 866 2.77 10.80 -16.38
C GLU A 866 2.23 10.41 -15.00
N GLU A 867 2.64 11.11 -13.93
CA GLU A 867 2.12 10.91 -12.57
C GLU A 867 0.60 11.11 -12.52
N PHE A 868 0.08 12.13 -13.24
CA PHE A 868 -1.35 12.35 -13.37
C PHE A 868 -2.06 11.22 -14.13
N HIS A 869 -1.51 10.77 -15.26
CA HIS A 869 -2.12 9.72 -16.07
C HIS A 869 -2.13 8.38 -15.36
N GLU A 870 -1.03 8.02 -14.71
CA GLU A 870 -0.90 6.80 -13.93
C GLU A 870 -1.91 6.79 -12.79
N TRP A 871 -1.92 7.82 -11.93
CA TRP A 871 -2.87 7.92 -10.82
C TRP A 871 -4.31 7.83 -11.29
N TYR A 872 -4.64 8.53 -12.38
CA TYR A 872 -6.00 8.57 -12.86
C TYR A 872 -6.46 7.21 -13.42
N ASP A 873 -5.55 6.45 -14.04
CA ASP A 873 -5.81 5.16 -14.67
C ASP A 873 -5.86 4.02 -13.66
N THR A 874 -5.02 4.07 -12.63
CA THR A 874 -4.79 2.97 -11.69
C THR A 874 -5.56 3.12 -10.39
N GLU A 875 -5.84 4.35 -9.95
CA GLU A 875 -6.51 4.60 -8.67
C GLU A 875 -7.88 5.26 -8.86
N HIS A 876 -7.94 6.36 -9.61
CA HIS A 876 -9.15 7.20 -9.63
C HIS A 876 -10.32 6.63 -10.45
N VAL A 877 -10.07 6.17 -11.68
CA VAL A 877 -11.10 5.57 -12.53
C VAL A 877 -11.55 4.20 -12.01
N PRO A 878 -10.65 3.26 -11.63
CA PRO A 878 -11.04 1.97 -11.07
C PRO A 878 -11.91 2.12 -9.81
N LEU A 879 -11.54 2.98 -8.87
CA LEU A 879 -12.31 3.23 -7.64
C LEU A 879 -13.76 3.67 -7.93
N ARG A 880 -13.97 4.49 -8.98
CA ARG A 880 -15.31 4.96 -9.37
C ARG A 880 -16.11 3.91 -10.13
N ILE A 881 -15.47 3.14 -11.01
CA ILE A 881 -16.11 2.01 -11.71
C ILE A 881 -16.52 0.94 -10.69
N HIS A 882 -15.65 0.63 -9.71
CA HIS A 882 -15.86 -0.38 -8.69
C HIS A 882 -16.97 0.00 -7.69
N ARG A 883 -16.95 1.23 -7.16
CA ARG A 883 -17.89 1.63 -6.08
C ARG A 883 -19.27 2.06 -6.59
N PHE A 884 -19.42 2.40 -7.88
CA PHE A 884 -20.67 2.90 -8.45
C PHE A 884 -21.12 2.07 -9.65
N PRO A 885 -21.96 1.04 -9.44
CA PRO A 885 -22.40 0.11 -10.49
C PRO A 885 -23.30 0.74 -11.56
N THR A 886 -23.65 2.02 -11.40
CA THR A 886 -24.40 2.80 -12.38
C THR A 886 -23.51 3.38 -13.49
N PHE A 887 -22.17 3.37 -13.35
CA PHE A 887 -21.22 3.76 -14.41
C PHE A 887 -21.21 2.73 -15.54
N ARG A 888 -21.35 3.21 -16.78
CA ARG A 888 -21.43 2.41 -18.00
C ARG A 888 -20.26 2.59 -18.94
N SER A 889 -19.52 3.69 -18.79
CA SER A 889 -18.17 3.87 -19.34
C SER A 889 -17.44 4.98 -18.62
N ALA A 890 -16.12 4.88 -18.57
CA ALA A 890 -15.23 5.98 -18.23
C ALA A 890 -14.25 6.16 -19.38
N THR A 891 -13.96 7.40 -19.76
CA THR A 891 -13.09 7.70 -20.89
C THR A 891 -12.31 8.97 -20.62
N ARG A 892 -11.05 9.00 -21.05
CA ARG A 892 -10.16 10.15 -20.94
C ARG A 892 -9.74 10.53 -22.33
N TYR A 893 -9.91 11.81 -22.61
CA TYR A 893 -9.58 12.41 -23.88
C TYR A 893 -8.57 13.52 -23.68
N GLU A 894 -7.64 13.61 -24.64
CA GLU A 894 -6.81 14.78 -24.82
C GLU A 894 -7.61 15.85 -25.56
N VAL A 895 -7.61 17.08 -25.05
CA VAL A 895 -8.33 18.19 -25.69
C VAL A 895 -7.39 18.86 -26.69
N THR A 896 -7.50 18.44 -27.96
CA THR A 896 -6.61 18.89 -29.04
C THR A 896 -6.91 20.31 -29.53
N SER A 897 -8.17 20.75 -29.43
CA SER A 897 -8.56 22.11 -29.75
C SER A 897 -9.74 22.57 -28.90
N THR A 898 -9.69 23.82 -28.47
CA THR A 898 -10.82 24.51 -27.85
C THR A 898 -11.10 25.77 -28.65
N ALA A 899 -12.28 25.83 -29.26
CA ALA A 899 -12.76 27.00 -29.97
C ALA A 899 -13.92 27.60 -29.19
N LEU A 900 -13.72 28.83 -28.70
CA LEU A 900 -14.75 29.60 -28.03
C LEU A 900 -15.23 30.71 -28.97
N HIS A 901 -16.54 30.81 -29.17
CA HIS A 901 -17.14 31.93 -29.87
C HIS A 901 -17.98 32.73 -28.87
N PRO A 902 -17.46 33.86 -28.36
CA PRO A 902 -18.24 34.73 -27.49
C PRO A 902 -19.40 35.36 -28.28
N ALA A 903 -20.56 35.52 -27.63
CA ALA A 903 -21.62 36.36 -28.19
C ALA A 903 -21.10 37.78 -28.40
N SER A 904 -21.59 38.37 -29.49
CA SER A 904 -21.34 39.75 -29.91
C SER A 904 -21.24 40.72 -28.73
N GLY A 905 -20.04 41.25 -28.56
CA GLY A 905 -19.64 42.39 -27.72
C GLY A 905 -20.62 42.86 -26.65
N THR A 906 -20.38 42.48 -25.41
CA THR A 906 -20.18 43.38 -24.28
C THR A 906 -19.99 42.57 -22.99
N ALA A 907 -19.12 43.09 -22.11
CA ALA A 907 -18.66 42.52 -20.85
C ALA A 907 -17.57 41.44 -20.97
N GLU A 908 -16.45 41.68 -20.29
CA GLU A 908 -15.32 40.76 -20.12
C GLU A 908 -15.83 39.40 -19.62
N VAL A 909 -15.94 38.43 -20.52
CA VAL A 909 -16.34 37.06 -20.22
C VAL A 909 -15.10 36.29 -19.76
N PRO A 910 -15.18 35.46 -18.70
CA PRO A 910 -14.06 34.64 -18.28
C PRO A 910 -13.56 33.82 -19.47
N ILE A 911 -12.26 33.92 -19.75
CA ILE A 911 -11.58 33.07 -20.72
C ILE A 911 -11.92 31.63 -20.34
N ALA A 912 -12.57 30.88 -21.23
CA ALA A 912 -12.79 29.45 -21.00
C ALA A 912 -11.41 28.84 -20.72
N PRO A 913 -11.20 28.24 -19.54
CA PRO A 913 -9.88 27.79 -19.16
C PRO A 913 -9.42 26.78 -20.19
N LYS A 914 -8.27 27.05 -20.81
CA LYS A 914 -7.62 26.08 -21.69
C LYS A 914 -7.38 24.87 -20.80
N SER A 915 -8.05 23.76 -21.12
CA SER A 915 -7.89 22.50 -20.44
C SER A 915 -7.16 21.57 -21.38
N THR A 916 -6.07 20.98 -20.94
CA THR A 916 -5.35 19.95 -21.71
C THR A 916 -6.07 18.59 -21.71
N TRP A 917 -6.82 18.27 -20.65
CA TRP A 917 -7.44 16.94 -20.48
C TRP A 917 -8.92 16.99 -20.05
N GLY A 918 -9.70 16.04 -20.57
CA GLY A 918 -11.12 15.88 -20.26
C GLY A 918 -11.50 14.42 -19.97
N ALA A 919 -12.26 14.23 -18.91
CA ALA A 919 -12.80 12.95 -18.50
C ALA A 919 -14.32 12.89 -18.67
N PHE A 920 -14.80 11.83 -19.29
CA PHE A 920 -16.21 11.63 -19.61
C PHE A 920 -16.68 10.30 -19.04
N TYR A 921 -17.76 10.37 -18.26
CA TYR A 921 -18.35 9.23 -17.58
C TYR A 921 -19.82 9.11 -17.91
N THR A 922 -20.23 8.00 -18.52
CA THR A 922 -21.65 7.75 -18.80
C THR A 922 -22.24 6.89 -17.69
N ILE A 923 -23.45 7.24 -17.23
CA ILE A 923 -24.13 6.52 -16.16
C ILE A 923 -25.60 6.25 -16.49
N SER A 924 -26.13 5.19 -15.89
CA SER A 924 -27.50 4.72 -16.09
C SER A 924 -28.55 5.40 -15.20
N SER A 925 -28.14 6.13 -14.15
CA SER A 925 -29.05 6.92 -13.31
C SER A 925 -28.38 8.13 -12.66
N ASN A 926 -28.96 9.31 -12.82
CA ASN A 926 -28.43 10.57 -12.26
C ASN A 926 -28.56 10.70 -10.74
N VAL A 927 -29.30 9.78 -10.09
CA VAL A 927 -29.51 9.76 -8.64
C VAL A 927 -28.21 9.55 -7.88
N VAL A 928 -27.25 8.83 -8.47
CA VAL A 928 -25.94 8.51 -7.87
C VAL A 928 -25.13 9.74 -7.48
N PHE A 929 -25.33 10.88 -8.15
CA PHE A 929 -24.61 12.11 -7.79
C PHE A 929 -25.14 12.80 -6.53
N GLY A 930 -26.34 12.45 -6.06
CA GLY A 930 -26.92 12.91 -4.80
C GLY A 930 -26.78 11.91 -3.65
N GLU A 931 -26.19 10.73 -3.89
CA GLU A 931 -26.01 9.70 -2.87
C GLU A 931 -24.89 10.05 -1.88
N GLU A 932 -25.17 9.80 -0.60
CA GLU A 932 -24.24 10.10 0.48
C GLU A 932 -22.91 9.33 0.31
N ALA A 933 -22.95 8.11 -0.26
CA ALA A 933 -21.78 7.29 -0.60
C ALA A 933 -20.87 7.95 -1.65
N TYR A 934 -21.43 8.59 -2.68
CA TYR A 934 -20.67 9.32 -3.68
C TYR A 934 -20.06 10.61 -3.11
N THR A 935 -20.75 11.26 -2.18
CA THR A 935 -20.21 12.42 -1.46
C THR A 935 -19.19 12.05 -0.38
N SER A 936 -19.35 10.93 0.31
CA SER A 936 -18.47 10.46 1.39
C SER A 936 -17.14 9.90 0.88
N LEU A 937 -17.09 9.44 -0.38
CA LEU A 937 -15.83 9.18 -1.10
C LEU A 937 -14.90 10.41 -1.11
N ARG A 938 -15.44 11.63 -0.97
CA ARG A 938 -14.60 12.83 -0.89
C ARG A 938 -13.91 12.98 0.47
N SER A 939 -14.52 12.45 1.52
CA SER A 939 -14.00 12.45 2.90
C SER A 939 -13.25 11.17 3.28
N GLN A 940 -13.42 10.08 2.53
CA GLN A 940 -12.84 8.74 2.77
C GLN A 940 -11.86 8.34 1.67
N ARG A 941 -11.03 9.30 1.21
CA ARG A 941 -9.99 9.06 0.20
C ARG A 941 -8.81 8.33 0.80
N SER A 942 -8.06 7.61 -0.02
CA SER A 942 -6.71 7.19 0.38
C SER A 942 -5.84 8.43 0.59
N GLU A 943 -4.80 8.31 1.41
CA GLU A 943 -3.89 9.44 1.71
C GLU A 943 -3.20 9.95 0.43
N ARG A 944 -2.82 9.04 -0.48
CA ARG A 944 -2.25 9.36 -1.81
C ARG A 944 -3.26 10.01 -2.75
N GLU A 945 -4.50 9.53 -2.80
CA GLU A 945 -5.57 10.13 -3.59
C GLU A 945 -5.90 11.53 -3.07
N ALA A 946 -5.93 11.73 -1.75
CA ALA A 946 -6.15 13.03 -1.13
C ALA A 946 -4.99 14.01 -1.44
N GLU A 947 -3.73 13.55 -1.36
CA GLU A 947 -2.55 14.35 -1.67
C GLU A 947 -2.51 14.79 -3.15
N LEU A 948 -2.66 13.85 -4.09
CA LEU A 948 -2.65 14.15 -5.52
C LEU A 948 -3.82 15.06 -5.93
N PHE A 949 -5.02 14.82 -5.40
CA PHE A 949 -6.15 15.73 -5.62
C PHE A 949 -5.92 17.15 -5.11
N THR A 950 -5.04 17.35 -4.11
CA THR A 950 -4.69 18.71 -3.64
C THR A 950 -3.65 19.41 -4.50
N ARG A 951 -2.87 18.65 -5.28
CA ARG A 951 -1.87 19.15 -6.25
C ARG A 951 -2.43 19.25 -7.68
N LEU A 952 -3.63 18.73 -7.94
CA LEU A 952 -4.35 18.82 -9.22
C LEU A 952 -5.31 20.02 -9.25
N ALA A 953 -5.36 20.70 -10.39
CA ALA A 953 -6.35 21.74 -10.63
C ALA A 953 -7.56 21.15 -11.34
N ILE A 954 -8.68 20.97 -10.63
CA ILE A 954 -9.97 20.68 -11.28
C ILE A 954 -10.47 22.00 -11.85
N VAL A 955 -10.32 22.11 -13.17
CA VAL A 955 -10.66 23.32 -13.92
C VAL A 955 -12.17 23.48 -14.03
N ASP A 956 -12.89 22.40 -14.32
CA ASP A 956 -14.33 22.44 -14.54
C ASP A 956 -14.98 21.06 -14.34
N ARG A 957 -16.20 21.04 -13.82
CA ARG A 957 -16.97 19.82 -13.54
C ARG A 957 -18.44 20.05 -13.81
N ARG A 958 -19.03 19.20 -14.67
CA ARG A 958 -20.39 19.37 -15.18
C ARG A 958 -21.15 18.04 -15.17
N ILE A 959 -22.42 18.05 -14.80
CA ILE A 959 -23.31 16.88 -14.81
C ILE A 959 -24.48 17.16 -15.76
N TYR A 960 -24.76 16.22 -16.67
CA TYR A 960 -25.79 16.35 -17.69
C TYR A 960 -26.76 15.17 -17.70
N ARG A 961 -28.00 15.41 -18.13
CA ARG A 961 -29.04 14.41 -18.41
C ARG A 961 -29.14 14.15 -19.91
N LEU A 962 -29.32 12.90 -20.33
CA LEU A 962 -29.54 12.55 -21.74
C LEU A 962 -30.96 12.91 -22.18
N ASP A 963 -31.11 13.66 -23.27
CA ASP A 963 -32.43 14.01 -23.84
C ASP A 963 -32.66 13.44 -25.25
N TYR A 964 -31.60 13.07 -25.98
CA TYR A 964 -31.71 12.47 -27.32
C TYR A 964 -30.53 11.54 -27.62
N ASP A 965 -30.82 10.37 -28.18
CA ASP A 965 -29.84 9.39 -28.65
C ASP A 965 -30.18 8.85 -30.05
N SER A 966 -29.26 9.06 -30.99
CA SER A 966 -29.36 8.60 -32.37
C SER A 966 -29.52 7.08 -32.57
N ASP A 967 -29.16 6.24 -31.59
CA ASP A 967 -29.37 4.79 -31.70
C ASP A 967 -30.84 4.41 -31.57
N THR A 968 -31.59 5.22 -30.82
CA THR A 968 -33.04 5.07 -30.63
C THR A 968 -33.88 5.76 -31.70
N ASP A 969 -33.27 6.62 -32.53
CA ASP A 969 -33.97 7.32 -33.61
C ASP A 969 -34.14 6.43 -34.85
N ALA A 970 -35.39 6.16 -35.20
CA ALA A 970 -35.78 5.35 -36.35
C ALA A 970 -35.51 6.03 -37.72
N ASN A 971 -35.34 7.36 -37.73
CA ASN A 971 -35.08 8.12 -38.97
C ASN A 971 -33.66 7.92 -39.50
N ILE A 972 -32.74 7.42 -38.67
CA ILE A 972 -31.35 7.19 -39.06
C ILE A 972 -31.20 5.75 -39.54
N LYS A 973 -31.08 5.60 -40.86
CA LYS A 973 -31.06 4.31 -41.56
C LYS A 973 -29.65 3.81 -41.93
N VAL A 974 -28.62 4.51 -41.49
CA VAL A 974 -27.22 4.14 -41.76
C VAL A 974 -26.89 2.86 -41.00
N GLU A 975 -26.41 1.85 -41.75
CA GLU A 975 -26.05 0.53 -41.23
C GLU A 975 -24.83 0.64 -40.32
N ARG A 976 -25.02 0.36 -39.04
CA ARG A 976 -24.00 0.47 -37.99
C ARG A 976 -24.32 -0.41 -36.79
N LYS A 977 -23.32 -0.64 -35.94
CA LYS A 977 -23.52 -1.26 -34.63
C LYS A 977 -24.23 -0.25 -33.71
N LYS A 978 -25.52 -0.46 -33.45
CA LYS A 978 -26.28 0.32 -32.45
C LYS A 978 -25.91 -0.19 -31.07
N LEU A 979 -25.32 0.67 -30.25
CA LEU A 979 -24.80 0.32 -28.94
C LEU A 979 -25.84 0.58 -27.84
N GLY A 980 -26.68 1.60 -28.01
CA GLY A 980 -27.67 1.99 -27.01
C GLY A 980 -27.03 2.34 -25.65
N LEU A 981 -27.73 2.02 -24.56
CA LEU A 981 -27.28 2.24 -23.17
C LEU A 981 -26.48 1.06 -22.58
N ASN A 982 -26.06 0.12 -23.44
CA ASN A 982 -25.25 -1.02 -23.01
C ASN A 982 -23.84 -0.56 -22.60
N VAL A 983 -23.17 -1.39 -21.80
CA VAL A 983 -21.77 -1.16 -21.43
C VAL A 983 -20.93 -1.09 -22.71
N GLN A 984 -20.07 -0.08 -22.81
CA GLN A 984 -19.22 0.12 -23.97
C GLN A 984 -17.86 -0.49 -23.74
N THR A 985 -17.48 -1.38 -24.66
CA THR A 985 -16.12 -1.90 -24.70
C THR A 985 -15.15 -0.86 -25.24
N GLN A 986 -13.84 -1.10 -25.06
CA GLN A 986 -12.81 -0.23 -25.63
C GLN A 986 -12.95 -0.10 -27.15
N ALA A 987 -13.33 -1.19 -27.85
CA ALA A 987 -13.57 -1.19 -29.30
C ALA A 987 -14.85 -0.43 -29.70
N ASP A 988 -15.83 -0.36 -28.79
CA ASP A 988 -17.07 0.39 -28.98
C ASP A 988 -16.91 1.89 -28.68
N THR A 989 -15.83 2.29 -28.00
CA THR A 989 -15.53 3.68 -27.65
C THR A 989 -14.98 4.44 -28.86
N PRO A 990 -15.48 5.66 -29.15
CA PRO A 990 -15.01 6.44 -30.29
C PRO A 990 -13.59 6.98 -30.08
N GLY A 991 -12.78 6.86 -31.12
CA GLY A 991 -11.41 7.41 -31.15
C GLY A 991 -11.38 8.93 -31.25
N TYR A 992 -12.44 9.56 -31.75
CA TYR A 992 -12.52 11.02 -31.89
C TYR A 992 -13.91 11.55 -31.48
N LEU A 993 -13.90 12.59 -30.64
CA LEU A 993 -15.11 13.26 -30.15
C LEU A 993 -15.13 14.72 -30.57
N VAL A 994 -16.28 15.16 -31.06
CA VAL A 994 -16.58 16.59 -31.18
C VAL A 994 -17.70 16.94 -30.22
N THR A 995 -17.33 17.75 -29.22
CA THR A 995 -18.28 18.32 -28.27
C THR A 995 -18.64 19.74 -28.71
N ASN A 996 -19.93 20.02 -28.78
CA ASN A 996 -20.43 21.34 -29.13
C ASN A 996 -21.49 21.74 -28.11
N SER A 997 -21.07 22.56 -27.15
CA SER A 997 -21.93 23.13 -26.13
C SER A 997 -22.44 24.49 -26.59
N VAL A 998 -23.75 24.65 -26.69
CA VAL A 998 -24.36 25.84 -27.29
C VAL A 998 -25.55 26.28 -26.44
N ASP A 999 -25.54 27.55 -26.05
CA ASP A 999 -26.73 28.25 -25.59
C ASP A 999 -27.24 29.13 -26.71
N VAL A 1000 -28.43 28.79 -27.21
CA VAL A 1000 -29.21 29.68 -28.07
C VAL A 1000 -30.13 30.52 -27.19
N VAL A 1001 -30.58 31.66 -27.70
CA VAL A 1001 -31.63 32.43 -27.04
C VAL A 1001 -32.85 31.54 -26.77
N GLU A 1002 -33.49 31.71 -25.62
CA GLU A 1002 -34.50 30.79 -25.08
C GLU A 1002 -35.64 30.49 -26.08
N GLU A 1003 -36.05 31.49 -26.86
CA GLU A 1003 -37.08 31.38 -27.91
C GLU A 1003 -36.71 30.42 -29.05
N MET A 1004 -35.41 30.21 -29.31
CA MET A 1004 -34.90 29.37 -30.40
C MET A 1004 -34.53 27.96 -29.92
N GLN A 1005 -34.71 27.63 -28.63
CA GLN A 1005 -34.30 26.35 -28.06
C GLN A 1005 -35.07 25.16 -28.66
N GLU A 1006 -36.37 25.31 -28.90
CA GLU A 1006 -37.17 24.27 -29.55
C GLU A 1006 -36.79 24.08 -31.03
N GLU A 1007 -36.55 25.19 -31.75
CA GLU A 1007 -36.10 25.12 -33.15
C GLU A 1007 -34.71 24.49 -33.27
N TYR A 1008 -33.81 24.78 -32.31
CA TYR A 1008 -32.51 24.13 -32.18
C TYR A 1008 -32.67 22.64 -31.90
N ASN A 1009 -33.58 22.27 -30.99
CA ASN A 1009 -33.80 20.88 -30.64
C ASN A 1009 -34.31 20.05 -31.82
N ARG A 1010 -35.22 20.63 -32.62
CA ARG A 1010 -35.74 20.02 -33.84
C ARG A 1010 -34.66 19.92 -34.92
N TRP A 1011 -33.91 21.01 -35.16
CA TRP A 1011 -32.78 21.01 -36.09
C TRP A 1011 -31.77 19.90 -35.78
N PHE A 1012 -31.41 19.75 -34.50
CA PHE A 1012 -30.43 18.77 -34.07
C PHE A 1012 -30.89 17.34 -34.43
N ALA A 1013 -32.13 16.98 -34.11
CA ALA A 1013 -32.66 15.64 -34.33
C ALA A 1013 -33.01 15.35 -35.81
N GLU A 1014 -33.71 16.27 -36.48
CA GLU A 1014 -34.31 16.02 -37.79
C GLU A 1014 -33.38 16.30 -38.98
N GLU A 1015 -32.37 17.16 -38.82
CA GLU A 1015 -31.53 17.62 -39.93
C GLU A 1015 -30.04 17.43 -39.66
N HIS A 1016 -29.54 17.88 -38.51
CA HIS A 1016 -28.11 17.85 -38.21
C HIS A 1016 -27.59 16.43 -38.05
N VAL A 1017 -28.19 15.62 -37.20
CA VAL A 1017 -27.75 14.24 -36.94
C VAL A 1017 -27.89 13.35 -38.19
N PRO A 1018 -28.99 13.39 -38.97
CA PRO A 1018 -29.08 12.64 -40.23
C PRO A 1018 -28.03 13.02 -41.27
N MET A 1019 -27.61 14.29 -41.33
CA MET A 1019 -26.51 14.72 -42.20
C MET A 1019 -25.15 14.28 -41.68
N LEU A 1020 -24.92 14.35 -40.37
CA LEU A 1020 -23.68 13.83 -39.76
C LEU A 1020 -23.56 12.33 -39.94
N ALA A 1021 -24.66 11.58 -39.99
CA ALA A 1021 -24.66 10.15 -40.25
C ALA A 1021 -24.12 9.77 -41.65
N GLN A 1022 -24.07 10.72 -42.59
CA GLN A 1022 -23.48 10.50 -43.91
C GLN A 1022 -21.95 10.71 -43.92
N VAL A 1023 -21.39 11.28 -42.84
CA VAL A 1023 -19.94 11.47 -42.71
C VAL A 1023 -19.29 10.11 -42.45
N LYS A 1024 -18.27 9.80 -43.24
CA LYS A 1024 -17.55 8.53 -43.13
C LYS A 1024 -16.89 8.41 -41.74
N GLY A 1025 -17.14 7.28 -41.07
CA GLY A 1025 -16.64 7.03 -39.72
C GLY A 1025 -17.50 7.64 -38.60
N TRP A 1026 -18.70 8.15 -38.90
CA TRP A 1026 -19.67 8.54 -37.87
C TRP A 1026 -20.22 7.30 -37.15
N ARG A 1027 -20.18 7.30 -35.82
CA ARG A 1027 -20.72 6.23 -34.98
C ARG A 1027 -22.09 6.57 -34.42
N ARG A 1028 -22.17 7.67 -33.67
CA ARG A 1028 -23.41 8.10 -33.00
C ARG A 1028 -23.39 9.56 -32.63
N SER A 1029 -24.55 10.09 -32.26
CA SER A 1029 -24.70 11.46 -31.76
C SER A 1029 -25.75 11.52 -30.66
N ARG A 1030 -25.41 12.25 -29.59
CA ARG A 1030 -26.23 12.38 -28.38
C ARG A 1030 -26.38 13.85 -28.00
N ARG A 1031 -27.53 14.20 -27.43
CA ARG A 1031 -27.78 15.53 -26.87
C ARG A 1031 -28.12 15.42 -25.39
N PHE A 1032 -27.53 16.32 -24.61
CA PHE A 1032 -27.70 16.38 -23.18
C PHE A 1032 -28.05 17.80 -22.69
N THR A 1033 -28.74 17.88 -21.56
CA THR A 1033 -29.03 19.13 -20.84
C THR A 1033 -28.34 19.13 -19.48
N LEU A 1034 -27.74 20.26 -19.11
CA LEU A 1034 -27.00 20.46 -17.86
C LEU A 1034 -27.92 20.39 -16.64
N ILE A 1035 -27.52 19.62 -15.62
CA ILE A 1035 -28.21 19.47 -14.33
C ILE A 1035 -27.47 20.26 -13.23
N ASP A 1036 -26.15 20.14 -13.17
CA ASP A 1036 -25.31 20.74 -12.12
C ASP A 1036 -23.91 21.11 -12.66
N ASN A 1037 -23.35 22.21 -12.16
CA ASN A 1037 -22.06 22.79 -12.56
C ASN A 1037 -21.20 23.17 -11.33
N GLY A 1038 -21.01 22.22 -10.42
CA GLY A 1038 -20.17 22.42 -9.23
C GLY A 1038 -18.67 22.45 -9.51
N VAL A 1039 -18.09 23.66 -9.67
CA VAL A 1039 -16.63 23.89 -9.67
C VAL A 1039 -16.12 23.80 -8.23
N ASN A 1040 -15.32 22.78 -7.89
CA ASN A 1040 -14.76 22.64 -6.54
C ASN A 1040 -13.36 22.03 -6.57
N GLY A 1041 -12.36 22.90 -6.69
CA GLY A 1041 -10.95 22.69 -6.33
C GLY A 1041 -10.47 23.85 -5.43
N LYS A 1042 -9.40 23.65 -4.65
CA LYS A 1042 -8.92 24.63 -3.64
C LYS A 1042 -8.55 26.02 -4.20
N GLU A 1043 -8.44 26.16 -5.53
CA GLU A 1043 -8.06 27.40 -6.21
C GLU A 1043 -9.19 28.04 -7.05
N ALA A 1044 -10.40 27.46 -7.05
CA ALA A 1044 -11.53 27.96 -7.83
C ALA A 1044 -12.00 29.33 -7.32
N LYS A 1045 -12.02 30.34 -8.20
CA LYS A 1045 -12.46 31.71 -7.89
C LYS A 1045 -13.98 31.82 -8.06
N LYS A 1046 -14.56 32.77 -7.34
CA LYS A 1046 -16.02 32.98 -7.23
C LYS A 1046 -16.76 33.32 -8.54
N GLY A 1047 -16.06 33.39 -9.69
CA GLY A 1047 -16.62 33.63 -11.02
C GLY A 1047 -16.47 32.46 -12.00
N ASP A 1048 -15.78 31.37 -11.63
CA ASP A 1048 -15.44 30.29 -12.55
C ASP A 1048 -16.65 29.43 -12.96
N ALA A 1049 -17.78 29.55 -12.25
CA ALA A 1049 -19.03 28.85 -12.54
C ALA A 1049 -20.04 29.67 -13.37
N GLU A 1050 -19.83 30.99 -13.55
CA GLU A 1050 -20.73 31.87 -14.32
C GLU A 1050 -20.35 31.88 -15.80
N GLY A 1051 -20.83 30.91 -16.59
CA GLY A 1051 -20.44 30.86 -18.01
C GLY A 1051 -20.80 29.62 -18.82
N VAL A 1052 -21.17 28.52 -18.15
CA VAL A 1052 -21.29 27.20 -18.77
C VAL A 1052 -22.57 27.06 -19.62
N PRO A 1053 -22.48 26.65 -20.90
CA PRO A 1053 -23.67 26.41 -21.73
C PRO A 1053 -24.52 25.23 -21.22
N ARG A 1054 -25.85 25.37 -21.31
CA ARG A 1054 -26.85 24.41 -20.83
C ARG A 1054 -27.00 23.19 -21.73
N CYS A 1055 -26.86 23.34 -23.05
CA CYS A 1055 -27.04 22.23 -23.99
C CYS A 1055 -25.71 21.73 -24.53
N LEU A 1056 -25.51 20.41 -24.49
CA LEU A 1056 -24.32 19.73 -25.00
C LEU A 1056 -24.70 18.75 -26.12
N GLY A 1057 -24.17 18.99 -27.32
CA GLY A 1057 -24.14 18.01 -28.41
C GLY A 1057 -22.83 17.23 -28.37
N LEU A 1058 -22.90 15.90 -28.35
CA LEU A 1058 -21.77 14.99 -28.36
C LEU A 1058 -21.83 14.14 -29.63
N HIS A 1059 -20.82 14.29 -30.49
CA HIS A 1059 -20.72 13.58 -31.77
C HIS A 1059 -19.49 12.70 -31.79
N GLU A 1060 -19.67 11.45 -32.21
CA GLU A 1060 -18.68 10.38 -32.03
C GLU A 1060 -18.22 9.81 -33.37
N TYR A 1061 -16.91 9.74 -33.56
CA TYR A 1061 -16.27 9.34 -34.81
C TYR A 1061 -15.13 8.35 -34.58
N ASP A 1062 -14.83 7.56 -35.62
CA ASP A 1062 -13.74 6.60 -35.64
C ASP A 1062 -12.35 7.24 -35.84
N GLN A 1063 -12.29 8.36 -36.56
CA GLN A 1063 -11.03 8.96 -37.02
C GLN A 1063 -11.03 10.47 -36.78
N SER A 1064 -9.85 11.05 -36.53
CA SER A 1064 -9.66 12.49 -36.44
C SER A 1064 -9.72 13.17 -37.81
N GLY A 1065 -9.79 14.50 -37.83
CA GLY A 1065 -9.80 15.28 -39.08
C GLY A 1065 -11.13 15.30 -39.85
N ILE A 1066 -12.18 14.66 -39.32
CA ILE A 1066 -13.55 14.69 -39.89
C ILE A 1066 -14.07 16.11 -40.14
N GLU A 1067 -13.63 17.09 -39.36
CA GLU A 1067 -14.06 18.48 -39.48
C GLU A 1067 -13.64 19.16 -40.78
N GLN A 1068 -12.59 18.63 -41.44
CA GLN A 1068 -12.10 19.14 -42.72
C GLN A 1068 -12.88 18.57 -43.91
N THR A 1069 -13.63 17.48 -43.71
CA THR A 1069 -14.40 16.82 -44.77
C THR A 1069 -15.54 17.71 -45.28
N PRO A 1070 -15.80 17.71 -46.60
CA PRO A 1070 -16.87 18.52 -47.17
C PRO A 1070 -18.27 18.07 -46.74
N GLU A 1071 -18.43 16.81 -46.33
CA GLU A 1071 -19.67 16.26 -45.78
C GLU A 1071 -19.95 16.83 -44.38
N TYR A 1072 -18.93 16.86 -43.50
CA TYR A 1072 -19.08 17.44 -42.17
C TYR A 1072 -19.33 18.95 -42.22
N LYS A 1073 -18.63 19.67 -43.12
CA LYS A 1073 -18.87 21.10 -43.34
C LYS A 1073 -20.30 21.35 -43.84
N ARG A 1074 -20.81 20.52 -44.76
CA ARG A 1074 -22.22 20.59 -45.21
C ARG A 1074 -23.22 20.33 -44.08
N ALA A 1075 -22.97 19.32 -43.23
CA ALA A 1075 -23.81 19.04 -42.06
C ALA A 1075 -23.78 20.18 -41.02
N CYS A 1076 -22.68 20.93 -40.97
CA CYS A 1076 -22.52 22.10 -40.13
C CYS A 1076 -23.02 23.39 -40.79
N ASP A 1077 -23.41 23.43 -42.06
CA ASP A 1077 -23.79 24.68 -42.76
C ASP A 1077 -25.14 24.54 -43.48
N THR A 1078 -26.12 23.97 -42.78
CA THR A 1078 -27.50 23.82 -43.27
C THR A 1078 -28.26 25.14 -43.27
N PRO A 1079 -29.15 25.42 -44.25
CA PRO A 1079 -29.96 26.64 -44.27
C PRO A 1079 -30.78 26.86 -42.99
N TRP A 1080 -31.25 25.76 -42.39
CA TRP A 1080 -31.98 25.80 -41.12
C TRP A 1080 -31.11 26.19 -39.94
N ARG A 1081 -29.89 25.64 -39.86
CA ARG A 1081 -28.88 26.10 -38.88
C ARG A 1081 -28.61 27.60 -39.03
N THR A 1082 -28.49 28.11 -40.24
CA THR A 1082 -28.30 29.56 -40.48
C THR A 1082 -29.49 30.38 -39.95
N LYS A 1083 -30.71 29.84 -40.00
CA LYS A 1083 -31.92 30.45 -39.40
C LYS A 1083 -31.89 30.39 -37.87
N VAL A 1084 -31.50 29.25 -37.29
CA VAL A 1084 -31.42 29.05 -35.83
C VAL A 1084 -30.32 29.92 -35.21
N ILE A 1085 -29.14 29.94 -35.82
CA ILE A 1085 -27.98 30.72 -35.41
C ILE A 1085 -28.14 32.23 -35.74
N GLY A 1086 -28.94 32.54 -36.74
CA GLY A 1086 -29.12 33.88 -37.29
C GLY A 1086 -27.91 34.33 -38.15
N PRO A 1087 -28.10 35.34 -39.03
CA PRO A 1087 -26.99 35.95 -39.74
C PRO A 1087 -25.97 36.45 -38.72
N ASP A 1088 -24.71 36.08 -38.93
CA ASP A 1088 -23.55 36.45 -38.09
C ASP A 1088 -23.52 35.91 -36.66
N GLY A 1089 -24.34 34.89 -36.33
CA GLY A 1089 -24.27 34.24 -35.01
C GLY A 1089 -25.04 34.93 -33.89
N ARG A 1090 -25.87 35.93 -34.21
CA ARG A 1090 -26.59 36.78 -33.25
C ARG A 1090 -27.51 36.04 -32.27
N ASN A 1091 -28.01 34.86 -32.63
CA ASN A 1091 -28.91 34.07 -31.77
C ASN A 1091 -28.15 33.11 -30.85
N ILE A 1092 -26.82 33.01 -31.00
CA ILE A 1092 -25.96 32.24 -30.09
C ILE A 1092 -25.56 33.16 -28.95
N VAL A 1093 -25.98 32.80 -27.73
CA VAL A 1093 -25.62 33.51 -26.50
C VAL A 1093 -24.21 33.09 -26.07
N ARG A 1094 -23.91 31.80 -26.09
CA ARG A 1094 -22.58 31.26 -25.78
C ARG A 1094 -22.36 29.97 -26.56
N ARG A 1095 -21.14 29.80 -27.07
CA ARG A 1095 -20.75 28.56 -27.72
C ARG A 1095 -19.33 28.17 -27.36
N GLU A 1096 -19.21 26.94 -26.91
CA GLU A 1096 -17.95 26.27 -26.61
C GLU A 1096 -17.89 24.99 -27.45
N ARG A 1097 -16.82 24.87 -28.24
CA ARG A 1097 -16.54 23.65 -29.00
C ARG A 1097 -15.19 23.11 -28.54
N LYS A 1098 -15.15 21.83 -28.18
CA LYS A 1098 -13.90 21.11 -27.94
C LYS A 1098 -13.83 19.89 -28.83
N THR A 1099 -12.67 19.72 -29.48
CA THR A 1099 -12.31 18.48 -30.15
C THR A 1099 -11.44 17.68 -29.21
N CYS A 1100 -11.73 16.40 -29.10
CA CYS A 1100 -11.11 15.55 -28.12
C CYS A 1100 -10.67 14.24 -28.80
N GLU A 1101 -9.39 13.90 -28.66
CA GLU A 1101 -8.83 12.63 -29.15
C GLU A 1101 -8.78 11.63 -28.01
N LEU A 1102 -9.22 10.40 -28.28
CA LEU A 1102 -9.27 9.37 -27.26
C LEU A 1102 -7.85 9.05 -26.83
N TYR A 1103 -7.55 9.30 -25.57
CA TYR A 1103 -6.31 8.85 -24.98
C TYR A 1103 -6.48 7.44 -24.45
N ARG A 1104 -7.53 7.23 -23.63
CA ARG A 1104 -7.83 5.91 -23.10
C ARG A 1104 -9.30 5.78 -22.76
N ALA A 1105 -9.85 4.61 -23.07
CA ALA A 1105 -11.17 4.21 -22.69
C ALA A 1105 -11.06 3.09 -21.66
N TRP A 1106 -11.90 3.14 -20.64
CA TRP A 1106 -12.07 2.05 -19.71
C TRP A 1106 -13.39 1.39 -20.01
N ASP A 1107 -13.28 0.14 -20.42
CA ASP A 1107 -14.40 -0.78 -20.42
C ASP A 1107 -14.67 -1.13 -18.95
N PRO A 1108 -15.81 -0.74 -18.36
CA PRO A 1108 -16.10 -1.06 -16.97
C PRO A 1108 -16.18 -2.56 -16.71
N VAL A 1109 -16.60 -3.34 -17.70
CA VAL A 1109 -16.66 -4.80 -17.57
C VAL A 1109 -15.24 -5.36 -17.63
N ALA A 1110 -14.43 -4.97 -18.61
CA ALA A 1110 -13.04 -5.41 -18.68
C ALA A 1110 -12.16 -4.86 -17.54
N ALA A 1111 -12.49 -3.69 -16.96
CA ALA A 1111 -11.79 -3.12 -15.81
C ALA A 1111 -12.18 -3.82 -14.49
N ILE A 1112 -13.46 -4.16 -14.30
CA ILE A 1112 -13.92 -4.99 -13.17
C ILE A 1112 -13.38 -6.41 -13.30
N GLU A 1113 -13.32 -6.95 -14.52
CA GLU A 1113 -12.74 -8.25 -14.82
C GLU A 1113 -11.21 -8.21 -14.59
N ALA A 1114 -10.47 -7.24 -15.13
CA ALA A 1114 -9.02 -7.10 -14.94
C ALA A 1114 -8.58 -6.83 -13.49
N GLU A 1115 -9.47 -6.28 -12.65
CA GLU A 1115 -9.25 -6.08 -11.20
C GLU A 1115 -9.75 -7.29 -10.38
N GLY A 1116 -10.66 -8.11 -10.91
CA GLY A 1116 -10.87 -9.47 -10.44
C GLY A 1116 -9.70 -10.40 -10.80
N GLN A 1117 -8.87 -10.00 -11.77
CA GLN A 1117 -7.62 -10.64 -12.20
C GLN A 1117 -6.32 -10.08 -11.56
N LYS A 1118 -6.36 -8.90 -10.91
CA LYS A 1118 -5.25 -8.29 -10.14
C LYS A 1118 -5.50 -8.41 -8.64
#